data_AF-A0A7S3VFK0-F1
#
_entry.id   AF-A0A7S3VFK0-F1
#
_cell.length_a   1.000
_cell.length_b   1.000
_cell.length_c   1.000
_cell.angle_alpha   90.00
_cell.angle_beta   90.00
_cell.angle_gamma   90.00
#
_symmetry.space_group_name_H-M   'P 1'
#
loop_
_entity.id
_entity.type
_entity.pdbx_description
1 polymer ?
#
loop_
_entity_poly.entity_id
_entity_poly.type
_entity_poly.pdbx_seq_one_letter_code
_entity_poly.pdbx_strand_id
1 'polypeptide(L)'
;MDGNAFAFQKGLGVSGTTVNSWHIDDYATYASVNFGEPGTTKGIKVNYAKSNDGGKMEIRLGGPTGTIIAEFTPAHTGGWSKYSTAYIGLPDGDGEVTGLQDLTFVGKDVHGVLNLAYFELSDFADRTVVHALIEGSEISTNFGVRMEGTAVAYFDDGDFVTYSQVNFGAPGATEGIILRYAKRNNGGSMEVRLGGPTGRLLGEFVPINTNSWSGYVNAYVGLDAEEVDGIHDLTFVGKGIRSVLNLESFQLDARNELHPLVTATAYSSHAGMMVSNLEYISHMDDGDFITYDSLNFGAIGDTNSIKVSYAKGNDNGSVELRLDGPEGDLIGSFLPQRTAGWADFVTVDVPVDPVVGTHDLTIVTKEISGVINLESLELSDEIFFQIATDYAVNSDSAASRDIQCTFEVVKTAFIDDIYGRYYVDSDQTSDAAFWEHFNVSDDEAAKAVVTSLCETAQANMEEIDFNEITYDQGAQFVELYYSGRGSWNEETETLLFPSDGEAPVQTLKLDSYKVKDYKSLSEKALLRMPDLQQFDPSVCTAHAAQCCWPRDRQAKDNNGNCAKPYDSQCVDKDVADNTDLCYNELDKAPYANGVDASGFSVYDYEGPVHCHGFAWSPDDNETTSRYKANALFFVSMFDHMYTRGYVENIPGSPMCGCVEHMPVVTRADCTQTNVQESYKFTKTDSGYIPTIEKVKLQYQACQGAGNQDNDLSAFVQQLVNDGKLSTAEQDIFSERVVGKNNCPVATTSFLEDKKGFQKDHEVDTTKWTFIVGEGYDSETPVLDYRILHEMIGEQEVSIVRRVCPSCSAMTHRDIYYRRLTPIPEGFNLLDTLMNNWFDTDNKHNEDFALYSDHLDAYLDINRWTFCNFNDSNIGFPRDCGP
;
A
#
# COMPACT_ATOMS: atom_id res chain seq x y z
N MET A 1 20.62 -60.19 20.17
CA MET A 1 20.38 -61.65 20.04
C MET A 1 19.11 -61.86 19.26
N ASP A 2 19.16 -62.71 18.23
CA ASP A 2 17.96 -63.15 17.51
C ASP A 2 16.99 -63.85 18.48
N GLY A 3 15.69 -63.68 18.27
CA GLY A 3 14.68 -64.23 19.16
C GLY A 3 14.77 -65.75 19.26
N ASN A 4 15.12 -66.45 18.18
CA ASN A 4 15.22 -67.91 18.18
C ASN A 4 16.46 -68.46 18.89
N ALA A 5 17.35 -67.61 19.42
CA ALA A 5 18.61 -68.01 20.05
C ALA A 5 18.48 -68.44 21.53
N PHE A 6 17.28 -68.85 21.97
CA PHE A 6 17.04 -69.27 23.34
C PHE A 6 17.69 -70.63 23.66
N ALA A 7 18.08 -70.83 24.92
CA ALA A 7 18.57 -72.11 25.46
C ALA A 7 17.41 -73.01 25.94
N PHE A 8 16.35 -72.41 26.49
CA PHE A 8 15.17 -73.12 26.98
C PHE A 8 13.90 -72.38 26.55
N GLN A 9 12.84 -73.11 26.22
CA GLN A 9 11.53 -72.50 25.93
C GLN A 9 10.38 -73.39 26.37
N LYS A 10 9.19 -72.79 26.49
CA LYS A 10 7.91 -73.48 26.60
C LYS A 10 6.86 -72.77 25.73
N GLY A 11 6.17 -73.54 24.88
CA GLY A 11 4.96 -73.13 24.17
C GLY A 11 5.16 -72.31 22.89
N LEU A 12 6.41 -72.03 22.50
CA LEU A 12 6.71 -71.06 21.44
C LEU A 12 6.79 -71.68 20.04
N GLY A 13 6.40 -70.90 19.04
CA GLY A 13 6.65 -71.18 17.62
C GLY A 13 7.86 -70.40 17.10
N VAL A 14 8.53 -70.90 16.06
CA VAL A 14 9.68 -70.24 15.43
C VAL A 14 9.48 -70.15 13.92
N SER A 15 9.72 -68.97 13.34
CA SER A 15 9.72 -68.74 11.89
C SER A 15 10.91 -67.86 11.52
N GLY A 16 11.93 -68.45 10.87
CA GLY A 16 13.21 -67.77 10.65
C GLY A 16 13.90 -67.44 11.98
N THR A 17 14.27 -66.17 12.16
CA THR A 17 14.85 -65.64 13.42
C THR A 17 13.79 -65.24 14.45
N THR A 18 12.52 -65.14 14.03
CA THR A 18 11.41 -64.68 14.89
C THR A 18 10.82 -65.81 15.72
N VAL A 19 10.58 -65.53 17.00
CA VAL A 19 9.76 -66.36 17.90
C VAL A 19 8.34 -65.81 17.99
N ASN A 20 7.37 -66.66 17.74
CA ASN A 20 5.95 -66.32 17.66
C ASN A 20 5.12 -67.20 18.61
N SER A 21 3.81 -66.97 18.61
CA SER A 21 2.85 -67.74 19.41
C SER A 21 3.09 -67.65 20.92
N TRP A 22 3.58 -66.50 21.40
CA TRP A 22 3.72 -66.24 22.83
C TRP A 22 2.35 -66.20 23.50
N HIS A 23 2.05 -67.14 24.37
CA HIS A 23 0.84 -67.14 25.19
C HIS A 23 1.16 -66.92 26.68
N ILE A 24 0.11 -66.80 27.50
CA ILE A 24 0.22 -66.71 28.94
C ILE A 24 1.02 -67.91 29.49
N ASP A 25 2.03 -67.62 30.30
CA ASP A 25 2.98 -68.56 30.91
C ASP A 25 3.89 -69.34 29.94
N ASP A 26 3.98 -68.90 28.68
CA ASP A 26 5.05 -69.29 27.77
C ASP A 26 6.31 -68.48 28.06
N TYR A 27 7.48 -69.06 27.82
CA TYR A 27 8.74 -68.41 28.11
C TYR A 27 9.87 -68.81 27.16
N ALA A 28 10.86 -67.93 27.02
CA ALA A 28 12.15 -68.20 26.39
C ALA A 28 13.28 -67.71 27.32
N THR A 29 14.23 -68.58 27.63
CA THR A 29 15.43 -68.26 28.41
C THR A 29 16.66 -68.24 27.51
N TYR A 30 17.38 -67.13 27.51
CA TYR A 30 18.65 -66.93 26.83
C TYR A 30 19.76 -67.04 27.87
N ALA A 31 20.63 -68.02 27.71
CA ALA A 31 21.67 -68.31 28.69
C ALA A 31 22.89 -67.41 28.49
N SER A 32 23.54 -67.03 29.60
CA SER A 32 24.83 -66.31 29.58
C SER A 32 24.82 -65.00 28.78
N VAL A 33 23.75 -64.21 28.90
CA VAL A 33 23.69 -62.84 28.39
C VAL A 33 24.61 -61.96 29.22
N ASN A 34 25.56 -61.26 28.60
CA ASN A 34 26.51 -60.40 29.30
C ASN A 34 25.98 -58.97 29.42
N PHE A 35 25.57 -58.57 30.63
CA PHE A 35 25.15 -57.20 30.96
C PHE A 35 26.32 -56.26 31.23
N GLY A 36 27.56 -56.76 31.22
CA GLY A 36 28.76 -55.96 31.43
C GLY A 36 28.99 -55.55 32.89
N GLU A 37 29.84 -54.55 33.08
CA GLU A 37 30.16 -53.97 34.39
C GLU A 37 29.06 -52.97 34.82
N PRO A 38 28.99 -52.58 36.11
CA PRO A 38 28.09 -51.53 36.57
C PRO A 38 28.14 -50.28 35.67
N GLY A 39 26.98 -49.73 35.32
CA GLY A 39 26.81 -48.57 34.46
C GLY A 39 26.70 -48.85 32.96
N THR A 40 26.99 -50.07 32.49
CA THR A 40 27.13 -50.35 31.04
C THR A 40 25.84 -50.69 30.32
N THR A 41 24.88 -51.38 30.96
CA THR A 41 23.58 -51.72 30.36
C THR A 41 22.47 -51.01 31.12
N LYS A 42 21.77 -50.09 30.45
CA LYS A 42 20.67 -49.30 31.02
C LYS A 42 19.29 -49.74 30.56
N GLY A 43 19.24 -50.55 29.51
CA GLY A 43 17.97 -51.04 28.97
C GLY A 43 18.10 -52.20 28.01
N ILE A 44 16.94 -52.66 27.56
CA ILE A 44 16.79 -53.69 26.54
C ILE A 44 15.91 -53.14 25.43
N LYS A 45 16.44 -53.06 24.21
CA LYS A 45 15.64 -52.78 23.01
C LYS A 45 15.07 -54.09 22.49
N VAL A 46 13.75 -54.16 22.32
CA VAL A 46 13.04 -55.38 21.89
C VAL A 46 12.32 -55.11 20.59
N ASN A 47 12.71 -55.77 19.51
CA ASN A 47 12.04 -55.66 18.23
C ASN A 47 10.92 -56.70 18.12
N TYR A 48 9.67 -56.23 18.03
CA TYR A 48 8.49 -57.08 18.13
C TYR A 48 7.37 -56.66 17.17
N ALA A 49 6.45 -57.59 16.89
CA ALA A 49 5.23 -57.34 16.12
C ALA A 49 3.99 -57.87 16.86
N LYS A 50 2.86 -57.17 16.75
CA LYS A 50 1.61 -57.47 17.46
C LYS A 50 0.38 -56.97 16.70
N SER A 51 -0.72 -57.72 16.78
CA SER A 51 -1.97 -57.41 16.07
C SER A 51 -3.24 -57.48 16.93
N ASN A 52 -3.08 -57.45 18.25
CA ASN A 52 -4.15 -57.43 19.24
C ASN A 52 -3.75 -56.51 20.39
N ASP A 53 -4.70 -56.14 21.25
CA ASP A 53 -4.46 -55.30 22.42
C ASP A 53 -4.19 -56.16 23.67
N GLY A 54 -3.55 -55.57 24.69
CA GLY A 54 -3.24 -56.22 25.97
C GLY A 54 -2.09 -57.24 25.94
N GLY A 55 -1.85 -57.90 27.07
CA GLY A 55 -0.70 -58.78 27.24
C GLY A 55 0.52 -58.05 27.78
N LYS A 56 1.27 -58.73 28.64
CA LYS A 56 2.48 -58.20 29.28
C LYS A 56 3.63 -59.17 29.07
N MET A 57 4.84 -58.64 28.98
CA MET A 57 6.07 -59.42 28.97
C MET A 57 6.85 -59.09 30.25
N GLU A 58 7.08 -60.11 31.06
CA GLU A 58 7.98 -60.02 32.20
C GLU A 58 9.38 -60.43 31.76
N ILE A 59 10.37 -59.62 32.11
CA ILE A 59 11.79 -59.89 31.89
C ILE A 59 12.39 -60.28 33.24
N ARG A 60 12.94 -61.49 33.30
CA ARG A 60 13.38 -62.14 34.53
C ARG A 60 14.83 -62.60 34.45
N LEU A 61 15.50 -62.69 35.59
CA LEU A 61 16.81 -63.32 35.76
C LEU A 61 16.69 -64.66 36.47
N GLY A 62 17.39 -65.67 35.99
CA GLY A 62 17.46 -67.00 36.63
C GLY A 62 16.29 -67.92 36.29
N GLY A 63 15.63 -67.72 35.15
CA GLY A 63 14.57 -68.60 34.64
C GLY A 63 13.15 -68.05 34.76
N PRO A 64 12.12 -68.84 34.37
CA PRO A 64 10.72 -68.39 34.29
C PRO A 64 10.07 -68.05 35.63
N THR A 65 10.65 -68.50 36.75
CA THR A 65 10.22 -68.15 38.12
C THR A 65 11.24 -67.27 38.83
N GLY A 66 12.19 -66.71 38.09
CA GLY A 66 13.28 -65.89 38.60
C GLY A 66 12.86 -64.46 38.96
N THR A 67 13.85 -63.64 39.34
CA THR A 67 13.66 -62.23 39.74
C THR A 67 13.22 -61.40 38.54
N ILE A 68 12.09 -60.68 38.64
CA ILE A 68 11.67 -59.73 37.62
C ILE A 68 12.59 -58.51 37.69
N ILE A 69 13.17 -58.13 36.55
CA ILE A 69 14.01 -56.94 36.41
C ILE A 69 13.36 -55.85 35.56
N ALA A 70 12.42 -56.21 34.70
CA ALA A 70 11.62 -55.25 33.97
C ALA A 70 10.30 -55.90 33.52
N GLU A 71 9.31 -55.06 33.23
CA GLU A 71 8.05 -55.46 32.62
C GLU A 71 7.72 -54.49 31.50
N PHE A 72 7.15 -54.99 30.41
CA PHE A 72 6.59 -54.12 29.38
C PHE A 72 5.33 -54.67 28.74
N THR A 73 4.45 -53.76 28.35
CA THR A 73 3.24 -54.06 27.58
C THR A 73 3.54 -53.79 26.09
N PRO A 74 3.69 -54.81 25.23
CA PRO A 74 3.88 -54.57 23.80
C PRO A 74 2.66 -53.86 23.19
N ALA A 75 2.86 -52.71 22.55
CA ALA A 75 1.82 -51.96 21.87
C ALA A 75 1.34 -52.67 20.60
N HIS A 76 0.12 -52.39 20.14
CA HIS A 76 -0.37 -52.92 18.87
C HIS A 76 0.41 -52.29 17.70
N THR A 77 1.22 -53.07 16.96
CA THR A 77 2.08 -52.57 15.87
C THR A 77 1.39 -52.52 14.50
N GLY A 78 0.10 -52.85 14.46
CA GLY A 78 -0.71 -52.83 13.23
C GLY A 78 -0.70 -54.13 12.45
N GLY A 79 -0.07 -55.19 12.98
CA GLY A 79 -0.07 -56.53 12.37
C GLY A 79 1.07 -57.42 12.86
N TRP A 80 0.88 -58.74 12.79
CA TRP A 80 1.86 -59.75 13.23
C TRP A 80 3.19 -59.78 12.44
N SER A 81 3.27 -59.02 11.36
CA SER A 81 4.46 -58.87 10.52
C SER A 81 4.97 -57.42 10.43
N LYS A 82 4.37 -56.49 11.18
CA LYS A 82 4.82 -55.09 11.27
C LYS A 82 5.61 -54.93 12.55
N TYR A 83 6.92 -54.73 12.45
CA TYR A 83 7.79 -54.67 13.61
C TYR A 83 8.02 -53.26 14.08
N SER A 84 8.06 -53.08 15.40
CA SER A 84 8.48 -51.86 16.09
C SER A 84 9.44 -52.25 17.22
N THR A 85 10.16 -51.28 17.77
CA THR A 85 11.14 -51.49 18.84
C THR A 85 10.63 -50.88 20.14
N ALA A 86 10.47 -51.70 21.18
CA ALA A 86 10.23 -51.24 22.55
C ALA A 86 11.56 -50.96 23.25
N TYR A 87 11.59 -49.96 24.13
CA TYR A 87 12.80 -49.50 24.81
C TYR A 87 12.64 -49.65 26.31
N ILE A 88 13.04 -50.77 26.86
CA ILE A 88 12.69 -51.17 28.21
C ILE A 88 13.82 -50.79 29.15
N GLY A 89 13.59 -49.84 30.06
CA GLY A 89 14.56 -49.47 31.09
C GLY A 89 14.82 -50.61 32.06
N LEU A 90 16.06 -50.71 32.54
CA LEU A 90 16.45 -51.61 33.62
C LEU A 90 16.61 -50.84 34.94
N PRO A 91 16.57 -51.51 36.10
CA PRO A 91 16.79 -50.87 37.38
C PRO A 91 18.24 -50.37 37.48
N ASP A 92 18.42 -49.20 38.08
CA ASP A 92 19.71 -48.60 38.39
C ASP A 92 20.09 -48.77 39.88
N GLY A 93 21.33 -48.41 40.23
CA GLY A 93 21.82 -48.42 41.61
C GLY A 93 21.91 -49.84 42.21
N ASP A 94 21.36 -50.03 43.41
CA ASP A 94 21.39 -51.33 44.12
C ASP A 94 20.66 -52.46 43.38
N GLY A 95 19.82 -52.12 42.38
CA GLY A 95 19.09 -53.07 41.54
C GLY A 95 19.75 -53.37 40.19
N GLU A 96 20.92 -52.77 39.90
CA GLU A 96 21.57 -52.87 38.58
C GLU A 96 21.97 -54.31 38.22
N VAL A 97 21.69 -54.68 36.97
CA VAL A 97 21.99 -56.01 36.44
C VAL A 97 23.37 -56.00 35.80
N THR A 98 24.27 -56.86 36.28
CA THR A 98 25.67 -56.94 35.81
C THR A 98 26.11 -58.37 35.53
N GLY A 99 27.20 -58.49 34.77
CA GLY A 99 27.86 -59.75 34.46
C GLY A 99 27.04 -60.69 33.55
N LEU A 100 27.39 -61.96 33.57
CA LEU A 100 26.69 -63.01 32.82
C LEU A 100 25.43 -63.45 33.58
N GLN A 101 24.28 -63.35 32.93
CA GLN A 101 22.98 -63.71 33.48
C GLN A 101 22.17 -64.58 32.53
N ASP A 102 21.27 -65.40 33.08
CA ASP A 102 20.26 -66.10 32.30
C ASP A 102 18.99 -65.25 32.24
N LEU A 103 18.73 -64.67 31.05
CA LEU A 103 17.64 -63.74 30.80
C LEU A 103 16.40 -64.50 30.29
N THR A 104 15.28 -64.37 30.97
CA THR A 104 14.02 -65.04 30.59
C THR A 104 12.93 -64.03 30.28
N PHE A 105 12.33 -64.14 29.11
CA PHE A 105 11.09 -63.45 28.74
C PHE A 105 9.91 -64.38 29.06
N VAL A 106 8.89 -63.89 29.77
CA VAL A 106 7.68 -64.65 30.12
C VAL A 106 6.43 -63.90 29.67
N GLY A 107 5.62 -64.54 28.83
CA GLY A 107 4.34 -64.00 28.37
C GLY A 107 3.28 -64.04 29.47
N LYS A 108 2.51 -62.95 29.62
CA LYS A 108 1.45 -62.81 30.61
C LYS A 108 0.15 -62.26 30.02
N ASP A 109 -0.90 -62.41 30.81
CA ASP A 109 -2.26 -61.86 30.66
C ASP A 109 -3.10 -62.37 29.48
N VAL A 110 -2.50 -62.65 28.31
CA VAL A 110 -3.24 -63.01 27.09
C VAL A 110 -2.58 -64.14 26.29
N HIS A 111 -3.38 -64.78 25.43
CA HIS A 111 -2.86 -65.57 24.31
C HIS A 111 -2.47 -64.63 23.16
N GLY A 112 -1.20 -64.65 22.74
CA GLY A 112 -0.71 -63.78 21.66
C GLY A 112 -0.14 -62.48 22.22
N VAL A 113 0.92 -62.58 23.00
CA VAL A 113 1.59 -61.44 23.64
C VAL A 113 2.33 -60.61 22.59
N LEU A 114 3.23 -61.23 21.83
CA LEU A 114 3.95 -60.61 20.71
C LEU A 114 4.60 -61.66 19.79
N ASN A 115 5.11 -61.24 18.64
CA ASN A 115 6.16 -61.91 17.89
C ASN A 115 7.48 -61.19 18.17
N LEU A 116 8.51 -61.92 18.62
CA LEU A 116 9.83 -61.39 18.97
C LEU A 116 10.81 -61.67 17.83
N ALA A 117 11.33 -60.63 17.17
CA ALA A 117 12.37 -60.80 16.16
C ALA A 117 13.76 -60.91 16.80
N TYR A 118 14.11 -59.94 17.64
CA TYR A 118 15.38 -59.90 18.37
C TYR A 118 15.25 -58.99 19.58
N PHE A 119 16.20 -59.09 20.50
CA PHE A 119 16.43 -58.09 21.53
C PHE A 119 17.91 -57.74 21.61
N GLU A 120 18.24 -56.56 22.08
CA GLU A 120 19.61 -56.11 22.33
C GLU A 120 19.71 -55.38 23.65
N LEU A 121 20.82 -55.61 24.35
CA LEU A 121 21.18 -54.81 25.51
C LEU A 121 21.72 -53.47 25.03
N SER A 122 21.35 -52.40 25.70
CA SER A 122 21.75 -51.04 25.31
C SER A 122 22.06 -50.20 26.54
N ASP A 123 23.02 -49.29 26.36
CA ASP A 123 23.32 -48.19 27.28
C ASP A 123 22.34 -47.01 27.14
N PHE A 124 21.43 -47.06 26.15
CA PHE A 124 20.56 -45.95 25.75
C PHE A 124 21.33 -44.63 25.53
N ALA A 125 22.51 -44.69 24.90
CA ALA A 125 23.30 -43.50 24.58
C ALA A 125 22.47 -42.38 23.91
N ASP A 126 21.53 -42.75 23.03
CA ASP A 126 20.67 -41.81 22.30
C ASP A 126 19.62 -41.09 23.18
N ARG A 127 19.34 -41.59 24.40
CA ARG A 127 18.35 -41.01 25.35
C ARG A 127 18.97 -40.34 26.56
N THR A 128 20.22 -40.69 26.85
CA THR A 128 20.97 -40.16 27.99
C THR A 128 21.60 -38.80 27.71
N VAL A 129 21.46 -38.26 26.49
CA VAL A 129 21.78 -36.86 26.19
C VAL A 129 20.66 -35.95 26.71
N VAL A 130 21.04 -34.79 27.26
CA VAL A 130 20.07 -33.78 27.70
C VAL A 130 19.28 -33.31 26.47
N HIS A 131 17.96 -33.17 26.61
CA HIS A 131 17.04 -32.73 25.55
C HIS A 131 17.04 -33.64 24.30
N ALA A 132 17.15 -34.95 24.49
CA ALA A 132 17.01 -35.92 23.40
C ALA A 132 15.63 -35.78 22.71
N LEU A 133 15.61 -35.78 21.38
CA LEU A 133 14.38 -35.96 20.60
C LEU A 133 13.98 -37.44 20.65
N ILE A 134 12.81 -37.73 21.20
CA ILE A 134 12.29 -39.09 21.37
C ILE A 134 11.05 -39.25 20.50
N GLU A 135 11.06 -40.27 19.64
CA GLU A 135 9.91 -40.62 18.80
C GLU A 135 8.73 -41.12 19.66
N GLY A 136 7.50 -40.89 19.21
CA GLY A 136 6.30 -41.36 19.92
C GLY A 136 6.29 -42.88 20.05
N SER A 137 6.71 -43.60 19.01
CA SER A 137 6.75 -45.07 18.97
C SER A 137 7.80 -45.73 19.86
N GLU A 138 8.72 -44.95 20.42
CA GLU A 138 9.86 -45.40 21.21
C GLU A 138 9.48 -45.74 22.66
N ILE A 139 8.38 -46.47 22.83
CA ILE A 139 7.71 -46.69 24.11
C ILE A 139 8.41 -47.78 24.93
N SER A 140 8.48 -47.56 26.24
CA SER A 140 8.91 -48.55 27.22
C SER A 140 7.75 -49.43 27.64
N THR A 141 6.66 -48.83 28.12
CA THR A 141 5.41 -49.55 28.43
C THR A 141 4.21 -48.64 28.17
N ASN A 142 3.04 -49.24 27.98
CA ASN A 142 1.81 -48.51 27.69
C ASN A 142 0.56 -49.25 28.16
N PHE A 143 -0.57 -48.58 28.03
CA PHE A 143 -1.90 -49.16 28.10
C PHE A 143 -2.79 -48.54 27.02
N GLY A 144 -3.50 -49.39 26.26
CA GLY A 144 -4.57 -48.98 25.33
C GLY A 144 -4.14 -48.40 23.97
N VAL A 145 -2.89 -47.99 23.80
CA VAL A 145 -2.43 -47.31 22.58
C VAL A 145 -2.07 -48.25 21.42
N ARG A 146 -2.04 -47.68 20.21
CA ARG A 146 -1.63 -48.37 18.98
C ARG A 146 -0.66 -47.55 18.18
N MET A 147 0.22 -48.19 17.44
CA MET A 147 1.21 -47.50 16.60
C MET A 147 0.68 -47.29 15.19
N GLU A 148 0.75 -46.05 14.71
CA GLU A 148 0.49 -45.67 13.31
C GLU A 148 1.78 -45.08 12.72
N GLY A 149 2.58 -45.91 12.08
CA GLY A 149 3.94 -45.52 11.68
C GLY A 149 4.83 -45.35 12.91
N THR A 150 5.45 -44.17 13.07
CA THR A 150 6.25 -43.79 14.24
C THR A 150 5.43 -43.11 15.34
N ALA A 151 4.13 -42.89 15.12
CA ALA A 151 3.29 -42.16 16.07
C ALA A 151 2.48 -43.08 16.99
N VAL A 152 2.29 -42.62 18.23
CA VAL A 152 1.29 -43.16 19.16
C VAL A 152 -0.08 -42.66 18.70
N ALA A 153 -1.04 -43.57 18.57
CA ALA A 153 -2.41 -43.30 18.18
C ALA A 153 -3.39 -44.05 19.09
N TYR A 154 -4.69 -43.75 18.93
CA TYR A 154 -5.78 -44.30 19.77
C TYR A 154 -5.58 -44.02 21.26
N PHE A 155 -4.98 -42.87 21.58
CA PHE A 155 -4.70 -42.47 22.94
C PHE A 155 -5.99 -41.97 23.60
N ASP A 156 -6.66 -42.82 24.39
CA ASP A 156 -7.95 -42.55 25.00
C ASP A 156 -7.83 -42.13 26.48
N ASP A 157 -8.94 -41.69 27.09
CA ASP A 157 -9.04 -41.40 28.52
C ASP A 157 -8.58 -42.59 29.38
N GLY A 158 -7.56 -42.36 30.21
CA GLY A 158 -6.94 -43.37 31.07
C GLY A 158 -5.82 -44.17 30.42
N ASP A 159 -5.61 -44.06 29.11
CA ASP A 159 -4.46 -44.65 28.43
C ASP A 159 -3.19 -43.90 28.81
N PHE A 160 -2.06 -44.61 28.79
CA PHE A 160 -0.76 -44.01 29.07
C PHE A 160 0.36 -44.61 28.22
N VAL A 161 1.42 -43.82 28.02
CA VAL A 161 2.69 -44.25 27.47
C VAL A 161 3.82 -43.79 28.38
N THR A 162 4.77 -44.67 28.66
CA THR A 162 5.96 -44.37 29.46
C THR A 162 7.21 -44.52 28.59
N TYR A 163 8.09 -43.54 28.70
CA TYR A 163 9.41 -43.50 28.10
C TYR A 163 10.44 -43.56 29.22
N SER A 164 11.20 -44.64 29.29
CA SER A 164 12.24 -44.83 30.29
C SER A 164 13.53 -44.12 29.90
N GLN A 165 14.27 -43.71 30.93
CA GLN A 165 15.62 -43.16 30.84
C GLN A 165 15.71 -41.84 30.06
N VAL A 166 14.81 -40.90 30.34
CA VAL A 166 14.80 -39.54 29.79
C VAL A 166 15.67 -38.64 30.68
N ASN A 167 16.67 -37.96 30.10
CA ASN A 167 17.59 -37.10 30.83
C ASN A 167 17.10 -35.64 30.92
N PHE A 168 16.70 -35.21 32.12
CA PHE A 168 16.28 -33.85 32.45
C PHE A 168 17.45 -32.86 32.67
N GLY A 169 18.68 -33.38 32.80
CA GLY A 169 19.87 -32.56 33.04
C GLY A 169 20.08 -32.22 34.51
N ALA A 170 20.77 -31.11 34.78
CA ALA A 170 20.87 -30.57 36.13
C ALA A 170 19.54 -29.88 36.53
N PRO A 171 19.27 -29.63 37.83
CA PRO A 171 18.12 -28.81 38.23
C PRO A 171 18.04 -27.50 37.43
N GLY A 172 16.85 -27.17 36.93
CA GLY A 172 16.59 -26.00 36.06
C GLY A 172 17.10 -26.12 34.62
N ALA A 173 17.57 -27.30 34.18
CA ALA A 173 17.97 -27.50 32.78
C ALA A 173 16.79 -27.81 31.85
N THR A 174 15.59 -28.07 32.39
CA THR A 174 14.38 -28.37 31.64
C THR A 174 13.22 -27.58 32.22
N GLU A 175 12.59 -26.75 31.39
CA GLU A 175 11.40 -25.96 31.72
C GLU A 175 10.15 -26.51 31.02
N GLY A 176 10.32 -27.32 29.98
CA GLY A 176 9.18 -27.80 29.20
C GLY A 176 9.44 -28.97 28.27
N ILE A 177 8.43 -29.26 27.45
CA ILE A 177 8.47 -30.25 26.38
C ILE A 177 7.94 -29.64 25.09
N ILE A 178 8.70 -29.74 24.01
CA ILE A 178 8.21 -29.52 22.65
C ILE A 178 7.59 -30.85 22.18
N LEU A 179 6.26 -30.87 22.02
CA LEU A 179 5.49 -32.01 21.54
C LEU A 179 5.17 -31.86 20.05
N ARG A 180 5.37 -32.90 19.27
CA ARG A 180 4.89 -32.98 17.89
C ARG A 180 3.65 -33.87 17.81
N TYR A 181 2.49 -33.27 17.58
CA TYR A 181 1.20 -33.97 17.69
C TYR A 181 0.22 -33.65 16.54
N ALA A 182 -0.75 -34.54 16.35
CA ALA A 182 -1.86 -34.37 15.42
C ALA A 182 -3.19 -34.72 16.10
N LYS A 183 -4.27 -34.06 15.69
CA LYS A 183 -5.61 -34.20 16.27
C LYS A 183 -6.70 -33.73 15.30
N ARG A 184 -7.84 -34.42 15.29
CA ARG A 184 -8.99 -34.10 14.40
C ARG A 184 -10.32 -33.85 15.12
N ASN A 185 -10.34 -33.97 16.44
CA ASN A 185 -11.52 -33.71 17.28
C ASN A 185 -11.18 -32.60 18.28
N ASN A 186 -12.17 -32.16 19.08
CA ASN A 186 -11.99 -31.12 20.10
C ASN A 186 -12.04 -31.74 21.51
N GLY A 187 -11.40 -31.07 22.48
CA GLY A 187 -11.38 -31.46 23.89
C GLY A 187 -10.33 -32.52 24.24
N GLY A 188 -10.33 -32.92 25.51
CA GLY A 188 -9.33 -33.81 26.09
C GLY A 188 -8.06 -33.07 26.51
N SER A 189 -7.28 -33.71 27.38
CA SER A 189 -5.96 -33.24 27.78
C SER A 189 -4.99 -34.40 27.95
N MET A 190 -3.70 -34.08 27.97
CA MET A 190 -2.62 -35.01 28.26
C MET A 190 -1.87 -34.53 29.51
N GLU A 191 -1.81 -35.37 30.54
CA GLU A 191 -0.96 -35.11 31.69
C GLU A 191 0.47 -35.60 31.41
N VAL A 192 1.46 -34.81 31.81
CA VAL A 192 2.88 -35.17 31.81
C VAL A 192 3.28 -35.52 33.24
N ARG A 193 3.76 -36.75 33.47
CA ARG A 193 4.05 -37.28 34.81
C ARG A 193 5.42 -37.94 34.91
N LEU A 194 6.03 -37.85 36.09
CA LEU A 194 7.29 -38.51 36.42
C LEU A 194 7.06 -39.87 37.10
N GLY A 195 7.65 -40.94 36.60
CA GLY A 195 7.70 -42.25 37.26
C GLY A 195 6.40 -43.08 37.17
N GLY A 196 5.57 -42.86 36.15
CA GLY A 196 4.38 -43.67 35.87
C GLY A 196 3.06 -42.90 35.81
N PRO A 197 1.94 -43.58 35.48
CA PRO A 197 0.63 -42.93 35.26
C PRO A 197 -0.01 -42.35 36.53
N THR A 198 0.49 -42.71 37.71
CA THR A 198 0.09 -42.16 39.01
C THR A 198 1.23 -41.39 39.69
N GLY A 199 2.30 -41.08 38.95
CA GLY A 199 3.48 -40.38 39.45
C GLY A 199 3.26 -38.88 39.64
N ARG A 200 4.33 -38.14 39.98
CA ARG A 200 4.29 -36.67 40.16
C ARG A 200 3.80 -36.04 38.86
N LEU A 201 2.78 -35.18 38.94
CA LEU A 201 2.34 -34.37 37.81
C LEU A 201 3.35 -33.24 37.60
N LEU A 202 3.85 -33.09 36.37
CA LEU A 202 4.75 -32.02 35.97
C LEU A 202 4.02 -30.96 35.15
N GLY A 203 3.07 -31.36 34.29
CA GLY A 203 2.33 -30.42 33.47
C GLY A 203 1.08 -31.04 32.85
N GLU A 204 0.25 -30.20 32.24
CA GLU A 204 -0.95 -30.60 31.51
C GLU A 204 -0.97 -29.91 30.15
N PHE A 205 -1.33 -30.63 29.09
CA PHE A 205 -1.42 -30.13 27.74
C PHE A 205 -2.82 -30.31 27.16
N VAL A 206 -3.38 -29.24 26.59
CA VAL A 206 -4.67 -29.25 25.89
C VAL A 206 -4.43 -29.12 24.37
N PRO A 207 -4.50 -30.23 23.61
CA PRO A 207 -4.22 -30.20 22.18
C PRO A 207 -5.34 -29.56 21.36
N ILE A 208 -4.98 -28.62 20.48
CA ILE A 208 -5.85 -28.00 19.48
C ILE A 208 -6.16 -29.00 18.37
N ASN A 209 -7.34 -28.86 17.78
CA ASN A 209 -7.67 -29.56 16.55
C ASN A 209 -6.81 -29.07 15.37
N THR A 210 -5.90 -29.94 14.91
CA THR A 210 -5.03 -29.75 13.73
C THR A 210 -5.72 -30.04 12.39
N ASN A 211 -7.02 -30.34 12.40
CA ASN A 211 -7.85 -30.77 11.27
C ASN A 211 -7.44 -32.11 10.61
N SER A 212 -6.46 -32.83 11.15
CA SER A 212 -5.97 -34.10 10.62
C SER A 212 -5.45 -35.04 11.71
N TRP A 213 -5.56 -36.35 11.51
CA TRP A 213 -4.89 -37.35 12.37
C TRP A 213 -3.43 -37.60 11.96
N SER A 214 -2.99 -36.99 10.87
CA SER A 214 -1.64 -37.18 10.31
C SER A 214 -1.00 -35.85 9.87
N GLY A 215 -1.57 -34.72 10.28
CA GLY A 215 -1.01 -33.38 10.07
C GLY A 215 -0.42 -32.90 11.40
N TYR A 216 0.90 -33.00 11.54
CA TYR A 216 1.57 -32.77 12.81
C TYR A 216 2.09 -31.35 12.94
N VAL A 217 1.83 -30.74 14.10
CA VAL A 217 2.36 -29.43 14.51
C VAL A 217 3.13 -29.57 15.81
N ASN A 218 3.98 -28.57 16.11
CA ASN A 218 4.67 -28.50 17.38
C ASN A 218 3.82 -27.71 18.38
N ALA A 219 3.76 -28.16 19.63
CA ALA A 219 3.24 -27.44 20.79
C ALA A 219 4.31 -27.41 21.88
N TYR A 220 4.23 -26.45 22.80
CA TYR A 220 5.09 -26.40 23.96
C TYR A 220 4.27 -26.64 25.23
N VAL A 221 4.78 -27.45 26.13
CA VAL A 221 4.15 -27.75 27.41
C VAL A 221 5.11 -27.35 28.51
N GLY A 222 4.79 -26.29 29.26
CA GLY A 222 5.52 -25.94 30.47
C GLY A 222 5.43 -27.05 31.51
N LEU A 223 6.52 -27.29 32.22
CA LEU A 223 6.63 -28.30 33.27
C LEU A 223 7.08 -27.67 34.60
N ASP A 224 6.46 -28.11 35.68
CA ASP A 224 6.98 -27.95 37.05
C ASP A 224 8.17 -28.91 37.27
N ALA A 225 9.29 -28.61 36.60
CA ALA A 225 10.49 -29.45 36.52
C ALA A 225 11.75 -28.81 37.13
N GLU A 226 11.65 -27.64 37.78
CA GLU A 226 12.80 -26.91 38.35
C GLU A 226 13.71 -27.78 39.23
N GLU A 227 13.11 -28.66 40.05
CA GLU A 227 13.81 -29.56 40.97
C GLU A 227 14.08 -30.96 40.39
N VAL A 228 13.66 -31.25 39.15
CA VAL A 228 13.85 -32.57 38.52
C VAL A 228 15.27 -32.64 37.95
N ASP A 229 16.07 -33.61 38.43
CA ASP A 229 17.45 -33.78 38.00
C ASP A 229 17.75 -35.19 37.50
N GLY A 230 18.74 -35.29 36.62
CA GLY A 230 19.21 -36.56 36.10
C GLY A 230 18.19 -37.28 35.23
N ILE A 231 18.13 -38.60 35.37
CA ILE A 231 17.47 -39.50 34.43
C ILE A 231 16.22 -40.10 35.10
N HIS A 232 15.09 -39.99 34.41
CA HIS A 232 13.79 -40.44 34.91
C HIS A 232 12.95 -41.12 33.83
N ASP A 233 11.92 -41.84 34.28
CA ASP A 233 10.85 -42.31 33.41
C ASP A 233 9.77 -41.23 33.28
N LEU A 234 9.44 -40.88 32.04
CA LEU A 234 8.42 -39.88 31.71
C LEU A 234 7.16 -40.57 31.20
N THR A 235 6.01 -40.24 31.75
CA THR A 235 4.71 -40.84 31.40
C THR A 235 3.74 -39.79 30.92
N PHE A 236 3.11 -40.04 29.78
CA PHE A 236 1.98 -39.26 29.29
C PHE A 236 0.68 -40.02 29.55
N VAL A 237 -0.35 -39.33 30.06
CA VAL A 237 -1.67 -39.93 30.38
C VAL A 237 -2.78 -39.16 29.67
N GLY A 238 -3.57 -39.84 28.86
CA GLY A 238 -4.72 -39.25 28.17
C GLY A 238 -5.90 -39.03 29.11
N LYS A 239 -6.62 -37.92 28.96
CA LYS A 239 -7.75 -37.53 29.81
C LYS A 239 -8.97 -37.04 29.03
N GLY A 240 -10.14 -37.30 29.60
CA GLY A 240 -11.41 -36.63 29.32
C GLY A 240 -12.17 -37.14 28.09
N ILE A 241 -11.49 -37.61 27.05
CA ILE A 241 -12.13 -38.11 25.82
C ILE A 241 -11.40 -39.31 25.24
N ARG A 242 -12.03 -39.95 24.25
CA ARG A 242 -11.33 -40.86 23.33
C ARG A 242 -10.58 -40.08 22.26
N SER A 243 -9.42 -40.58 21.87
CA SER A 243 -8.54 -40.02 20.85
C SER A 243 -8.15 -38.60 21.22
N VAL A 244 -7.39 -38.47 22.31
CA VAL A 244 -6.85 -37.21 22.84
C VAL A 244 -5.91 -36.58 21.82
N LEU A 245 -4.93 -37.31 21.31
CA LEU A 245 -4.02 -36.87 20.24
C LEU A 245 -3.32 -38.09 19.60
N ASN A 246 -2.71 -37.87 18.45
CA ASN A 246 -1.61 -38.69 17.95
C ASN A 246 -0.29 -38.00 18.27
N LEU A 247 0.68 -38.72 18.85
CA LEU A 247 1.99 -38.20 19.24
C LEU A 247 3.07 -38.75 18.30
N GLU A 248 3.73 -37.89 17.52
CA GLU A 248 4.82 -38.27 16.62
C GLU A 248 6.17 -38.27 17.32
N SER A 249 6.47 -37.25 18.12
CA SER A 249 7.72 -37.14 18.88
C SER A 249 7.62 -36.09 19.98
N PHE A 250 8.61 -36.07 20.87
CA PHE A 250 8.76 -35.02 21.86
C PHE A 250 10.24 -34.76 22.19
N GLN A 251 10.54 -33.57 22.70
CA GLN A 251 11.86 -33.18 23.15
C GLN A 251 11.74 -32.35 24.43
N LEU A 252 12.53 -32.65 25.46
CA LEU A 252 12.65 -31.76 26.62
C LEU A 252 13.33 -30.45 26.19
N ASP A 253 12.92 -29.32 26.76
CA ASP A 253 13.40 -28.00 26.36
C ASP A 253 13.69 -27.11 27.57
N ALA A 254 14.70 -26.25 27.45
CA ALA A 254 15.11 -25.33 28.51
C ALA A 254 14.41 -23.97 28.48
N ARG A 255 13.78 -23.59 27.35
CA ARG A 255 13.10 -22.30 27.12
C ARG A 255 13.84 -21.05 27.65
N ASN A 256 15.17 -21.05 27.58
CA ASN A 256 16.03 -20.03 28.19
C ASN A 256 16.61 -19.02 27.20
N GLU A 257 16.28 -19.14 25.92
CA GLU A 257 16.74 -18.24 24.88
C GLU A 257 16.18 -16.83 25.07
N LEU A 258 17.06 -15.82 24.95
CA LEU A 258 16.62 -14.43 24.81
C LEU A 258 16.10 -14.24 23.39
N HIS A 259 15.03 -13.46 23.25
CA HIS A 259 14.39 -13.19 21.95
C HIS A 259 13.87 -14.44 21.23
N PRO A 260 13.09 -15.31 21.90
CA PRO A 260 12.55 -16.52 21.28
C PRO A 260 11.63 -16.18 20.11
N LEU A 261 11.87 -16.76 18.94
CA LEU A 261 10.89 -16.84 17.86
C LEU A 261 9.94 -18.00 18.14
N VAL A 262 8.70 -17.67 18.46
CA VAL A 262 7.65 -18.62 18.82
C VAL A 262 6.65 -18.74 17.66
N THR A 263 6.53 -19.94 17.08
CA THR A 263 5.46 -20.18 16.11
C THR A 263 4.11 -20.16 16.83
N ALA A 264 3.06 -19.70 16.14
CA ALA A 264 1.75 -19.57 16.76
C ALA A 264 1.20 -20.92 17.25
N THR A 265 1.65 -22.03 16.65
CA THR A 265 1.29 -23.39 17.03
C THR A 265 1.99 -23.88 18.32
N ALA A 266 3.08 -23.26 18.74
CA ALA A 266 3.89 -23.64 19.91
C ALA A 266 3.33 -23.13 21.25
N TYR A 267 2.01 -23.15 21.40
CA TYR A 267 1.30 -22.65 22.58
C TYR A 267 1.23 -23.69 23.70
N SER A 268 0.93 -23.21 24.91
CA SER A 268 0.68 -24.02 26.11
C SER A 268 -0.80 -24.13 26.47
N SER A 269 -1.53 -23.01 26.38
CA SER A 269 -2.98 -22.94 26.63
C SER A 269 -3.67 -22.00 25.65
N HIS A 270 -4.97 -22.22 25.42
CA HIS A 270 -5.74 -21.47 24.42
C HIS A 270 -7.27 -21.51 24.67
N ALA A 271 -8.01 -20.65 23.97
CA ALA A 271 -9.47 -20.72 23.86
C ALA A 271 -9.97 -20.32 22.45
N GLY A 272 -11.05 -20.96 21.97
CA GLY A 272 -11.82 -20.56 20.77
C GLY A 272 -11.20 -20.76 19.38
N MET A 273 -9.90 -21.00 19.28
CA MET A 273 -9.15 -21.05 18.03
C MET A 273 -8.90 -22.44 17.42
N MET A 274 -8.38 -22.48 16.18
CA MET A 274 -7.96 -23.69 15.48
C MET A 274 -6.66 -23.52 14.71
N VAL A 275 -5.96 -24.63 14.43
CA VAL A 275 -4.80 -24.65 13.53
C VAL A 275 -5.27 -24.71 12.07
N SER A 276 -4.74 -23.82 11.23
CA SER A 276 -5.00 -23.76 9.80
C SER A 276 -3.72 -23.96 9.01
N ASN A 277 -3.82 -24.75 7.93
CA ASN A 277 -2.70 -25.14 7.05
C ASN A 277 -1.47 -25.73 7.77
N LEU A 278 -1.61 -26.16 9.03
CA LEU A 278 -0.53 -26.64 9.90
C LEU A 278 0.54 -25.59 10.25
N GLU A 279 0.31 -24.32 9.91
CA GLU A 279 1.31 -23.25 10.01
C GLU A 279 0.88 -22.16 11.01
N TYR A 280 -0.40 -21.80 11.03
CA TYR A 280 -0.89 -20.65 11.78
C TYR A 280 -2.18 -20.94 12.53
N ILE A 281 -2.50 -20.06 13.48
CA ILE A 281 -3.72 -20.07 14.27
C ILE A 281 -4.75 -19.14 13.64
N SER A 282 -6.00 -19.59 13.59
CA SER A 282 -7.12 -18.82 13.05
C SER A 282 -8.36 -18.90 13.92
N HIS A 283 -9.40 -18.15 13.55
CA HIS A 283 -10.64 -17.99 14.32
C HIS A 283 -10.40 -17.38 15.70
N MET A 284 -9.47 -16.43 15.82
CA MET A 284 -9.34 -15.65 17.05
C MET A 284 -10.44 -14.58 17.08
N ASP A 285 -11.47 -14.83 17.89
CA ASP A 285 -12.64 -13.96 18.10
C ASP A 285 -12.50 -13.15 19.42
N ASP A 286 -13.45 -12.25 19.68
CA ASP A 286 -13.54 -11.49 20.93
C ASP A 286 -13.57 -12.44 22.15
N GLY A 287 -12.60 -12.27 23.05
CA GLY A 287 -12.41 -13.07 24.25
C GLY A 287 -11.53 -14.30 24.08
N ASP A 288 -11.11 -14.64 22.86
CA ASP A 288 -10.18 -15.75 22.63
C ASP A 288 -8.75 -15.36 23.02
N PHE A 289 -7.98 -16.35 23.42
CA PHE A 289 -6.59 -16.14 23.85
C PHE A 289 -5.70 -17.33 23.54
N ILE A 290 -4.40 -17.04 23.42
CA ILE A 290 -3.33 -18.04 23.31
C ILE A 290 -2.19 -17.65 24.25
N THR A 291 -1.65 -18.63 24.99
CA THR A 291 -0.56 -18.43 25.95
C THR A 291 0.67 -19.21 25.52
N TYR A 292 1.84 -18.61 25.74
CA TYR A 292 3.15 -19.20 25.52
C TYR A 292 3.93 -19.17 26.83
N ASP A 293 4.21 -20.35 27.37
CA ASP A 293 4.82 -20.47 28.68
C ASP A 293 6.32 -20.15 28.67
N SER A 294 6.78 -19.62 29.81
CA SER A 294 8.19 -19.53 30.17
C SER A 294 9.06 -18.77 29.17
N LEU A 295 8.57 -17.66 28.61
CA LEU A 295 9.39 -16.81 27.73
C LEU A 295 10.36 -15.97 28.56
N ASN A 296 11.64 -15.99 28.17
CA ASN A 296 12.69 -15.22 28.83
C ASN A 296 12.74 -13.78 28.29
N PHE A 297 12.21 -12.82 29.06
CA PHE A 297 12.26 -11.38 28.74
C PHE A 297 13.61 -10.74 29.08
N GLY A 298 14.47 -11.43 29.83
CA GLY A 298 15.81 -10.97 30.19
C GLY A 298 15.85 -9.96 31.34
N ALA A 299 16.92 -9.19 31.41
CA ALA A 299 17.04 -8.04 32.29
C ALA A 299 16.24 -6.85 31.76
N ILE A 300 16.11 -5.80 32.57
CA ILE A 300 15.44 -4.57 32.15
C ILE A 300 16.12 -4.01 30.89
N GLY A 301 15.33 -3.79 29.83
CA GLY A 301 15.80 -3.32 28.52
C GLY A 301 16.24 -4.41 27.53
N ASP A 302 16.28 -5.68 27.94
CA ASP A 302 16.54 -6.79 26.99
C ASP A 302 15.33 -7.01 26.07
N THR A 303 14.10 -6.86 26.56
CA THR A 303 12.88 -6.89 25.71
C THR A 303 12.15 -5.56 25.77
N ASN A 304 12.05 -4.88 24.64
CA ASN A 304 11.43 -3.56 24.47
C ASN A 304 10.22 -3.59 23.51
N SER A 305 10.14 -4.64 22.69
CA SER A 305 9.03 -4.84 21.76
C SER A 305 8.79 -6.33 21.50
N ILE A 306 7.62 -6.62 20.93
CA ILE A 306 7.27 -7.96 20.45
C ILE A 306 6.86 -7.83 18.98
N LYS A 307 7.56 -8.55 18.11
CA LYS A 307 7.18 -8.72 16.70
C LYS A 307 6.02 -9.69 16.64
N VAL A 308 4.92 -9.31 16.00
CA VAL A 308 3.71 -10.12 15.85
C VAL A 308 3.42 -10.30 14.36
N SER A 309 3.54 -11.53 13.86
CA SER A 309 3.15 -11.87 12.49
C SER A 309 1.67 -12.26 12.44
N TYR A 310 0.85 -11.44 11.78
CA TYR A 310 -0.60 -11.66 11.69
C TYR A 310 -1.16 -11.40 10.29
N ALA A 311 -2.32 -11.99 10.02
CA ALA A 311 -3.14 -11.73 8.84
C ALA A 311 -4.57 -11.35 9.23
N LYS A 312 -5.20 -10.47 8.46
CA LYS A 312 -6.53 -9.93 8.76
C LYS A 312 -7.30 -9.54 7.50
N GLY A 313 -8.55 -9.98 7.37
CA GLY A 313 -9.38 -9.71 6.19
C GLY A 313 -10.43 -8.59 6.33
N ASN A 314 -10.61 -8.01 7.52
CA ASN A 314 -11.61 -6.98 7.82
C ASN A 314 -10.98 -5.78 8.57
N ASP A 315 -11.78 -4.77 8.90
CA ASP A 315 -11.35 -3.61 9.69
C ASP A 315 -11.81 -3.75 11.16
N ASN A 316 -11.17 -3.02 12.09
CA ASN A 316 -11.43 -3.00 13.56
C ASN A 316 -10.93 -4.22 14.34
N GLY A 317 -11.14 -4.24 15.65
CA GLY A 317 -10.60 -5.24 16.57
C GLY A 317 -9.30 -4.78 17.21
N SER A 318 -9.01 -5.33 18.39
CA SER A 318 -7.80 -5.04 19.14
C SER A 318 -7.16 -6.31 19.69
N VAL A 319 -5.85 -6.24 19.89
CA VAL A 319 -5.03 -7.32 20.45
C VAL A 319 -4.33 -6.79 21.68
N GLU A 320 -4.43 -7.54 22.78
CA GLU A 320 -3.73 -7.27 24.03
C GLU A 320 -2.62 -8.30 24.23
N LEU A 321 -1.45 -7.84 24.67
CA LEU A 321 -0.33 -8.64 25.12
C LEU A 321 -0.27 -8.57 26.65
N ARG A 322 -0.46 -9.70 27.30
CA ARG A 322 -0.59 -9.82 28.76
C ARG A 322 0.41 -10.81 29.33
N LEU A 323 0.85 -10.58 30.56
CA LEU A 323 1.69 -11.53 31.30
C LEU A 323 0.83 -12.49 32.13
N ASP A 324 1.26 -13.75 32.21
CA ASP A 324 0.80 -14.74 33.18
C ASP A 324 -0.72 -15.04 33.12
N GLY A 325 -1.32 -14.89 31.92
CA GLY A 325 -2.69 -15.29 31.62
C GLY A 325 -3.56 -14.20 30.96
N PRO A 326 -4.79 -14.56 30.54
CA PRO A 326 -5.68 -13.66 29.79
C PRO A 326 -6.23 -12.48 30.59
N GLU A 327 -6.12 -12.54 31.93
CA GLU A 327 -6.53 -11.47 32.86
C GLU A 327 -5.33 -10.87 33.62
N GLY A 328 -4.10 -11.21 33.23
CA GLY A 328 -2.89 -10.70 33.87
C GLY A 328 -2.48 -9.31 33.38
N ASP A 329 -1.30 -8.86 33.79
CA ASP A 329 -0.84 -7.49 33.56
C ASP A 329 -0.71 -7.20 32.06
N LEU A 330 -1.35 -6.12 31.61
CA LEU A 330 -1.27 -5.65 30.22
C LEU A 330 0.08 -4.96 30.02
N ILE A 331 0.89 -5.49 29.11
CA ILE A 331 2.22 -4.94 28.79
C ILE A 331 2.27 -4.29 27.41
N GLY A 332 1.29 -4.56 26.54
CA GLY A 332 1.25 -3.96 25.22
C GLY A 332 -0.10 -4.20 24.55
N SER A 333 -0.42 -3.40 23.55
CA SER A 333 -1.62 -3.61 22.74
C SER A 333 -1.45 -2.97 21.37
N PHE A 334 -2.19 -3.47 20.38
CA PHE A 334 -2.22 -2.87 19.05
C PHE A 334 -3.56 -3.07 18.35
N LEU A 335 -3.80 -2.23 17.33
CA LEU A 335 -4.99 -2.27 16.49
C LEU A 335 -4.62 -2.88 15.12
N PRO A 336 -4.82 -4.20 14.90
CA PRO A 336 -4.42 -4.86 13.67
C PRO A 336 -5.12 -4.25 12.46
N GLN A 337 -4.31 -3.91 11.45
CA GLN A 337 -4.77 -3.33 10.20
C GLN A 337 -5.15 -4.44 9.21
N ARG A 338 -6.12 -4.14 8.33
CA ARG A 338 -6.50 -5.07 7.27
C ARG A 338 -5.31 -5.34 6.34
N THR A 339 -5.00 -6.62 6.15
CA THR A 339 -4.00 -7.14 5.21
C THR A 339 -4.63 -7.46 3.85
N ALA A 340 -3.87 -8.03 2.91
CA ALA A 340 -4.41 -8.43 1.60
C ALA A 340 -5.44 -9.58 1.71
N GLY A 341 -5.43 -10.36 2.81
CA GLY A 341 -6.29 -11.51 3.01
C GLY A 341 -5.96 -12.29 4.28
N TRP A 342 -6.76 -13.31 4.61
CA TRP A 342 -6.62 -14.10 5.85
C TRP A 342 -5.38 -15.02 5.91
N ALA A 343 -4.55 -15.03 4.87
CA ALA A 343 -3.28 -15.76 4.83
C ALA A 343 -2.13 -14.89 4.29
N ASP A 344 -2.35 -13.57 4.20
CA ASP A 344 -1.34 -12.60 3.75
C ASP A 344 -0.74 -11.94 4.98
N PHE A 345 0.23 -12.64 5.58
CA PHE A 345 0.83 -12.25 6.85
C PHE A 345 1.71 -11.01 6.70
N VAL A 346 1.60 -10.12 7.68
CA VAL A 346 2.48 -8.97 7.88
C VAL A 346 2.99 -9.02 9.31
N THR A 347 4.22 -8.58 9.52
CA THR A 347 4.78 -8.43 10.87
C THR A 347 4.62 -6.99 11.32
N VAL A 348 4.14 -6.81 12.55
CA VAL A 348 4.18 -5.51 13.23
C VAL A 348 5.02 -5.63 14.49
N ASP A 349 5.75 -4.58 14.81
CA ASP A 349 6.40 -4.47 16.10
C ASP A 349 5.43 -3.78 17.08
N VAL A 350 5.27 -4.37 18.26
CA VAL A 350 4.41 -3.83 19.32
C VAL A 350 5.31 -3.42 20.49
N PRO A 351 5.39 -2.13 20.86
CA PRO A 351 6.15 -1.73 22.03
C PRO A 351 5.52 -2.33 23.28
N VAL A 352 6.36 -2.81 24.21
CA VAL A 352 5.90 -3.36 25.49
C VAL A 352 6.47 -2.60 26.68
N ASP A 353 5.75 -2.63 27.78
CA ASP A 353 6.23 -2.12 29.07
C ASP A 353 7.44 -2.94 29.54
N PRO A 354 8.34 -2.37 30.37
CA PRO A 354 9.51 -3.10 30.85
C PRO A 354 9.15 -4.37 31.64
N VAL A 355 9.55 -5.53 31.13
CA VAL A 355 9.39 -6.85 31.78
C VAL A 355 10.76 -7.42 32.12
N VAL A 356 10.88 -8.11 33.26
CA VAL A 356 12.14 -8.72 33.70
C VAL A 356 11.94 -10.19 34.06
N GLY A 357 12.90 -11.03 33.72
CA GLY A 357 12.88 -12.46 34.01
C GLY A 357 12.03 -13.26 33.04
N THR A 358 11.48 -14.37 33.53
CA THR A 358 10.73 -15.33 32.73
C THR A 358 9.24 -15.22 33.07
N HIS A 359 8.39 -15.10 32.05
CA HIS A 359 6.94 -14.98 32.19
C HIS A 359 6.19 -15.73 31.10
N ASP A 360 4.92 -16.03 31.33
CA ASP A 360 4.04 -16.53 30.27
C ASP A 360 3.50 -15.32 29.49
N LEU A 361 3.53 -15.39 28.16
CA LEU A 361 2.94 -14.36 27.29
C LEU A 361 1.58 -14.82 26.79
N THR A 362 0.52 -14.08 27.13
CA THR A 362 -0.83 -14.32 26.63
C THR A 362 -1.25 -13.24 25.64
N ILE A 363 -1.71 -13.67 24.47
CA ILE A 363 -2.36 -12.81 23.48
C ILE A 363 -3.86 -12.95 23.64
N VAL A 364 -4.56 -11.83 23.80
CA VAL A 364 -6.02 -11.80 23.90
C VAL A 364 -6.60 -10.95 22.78
N THR A 365 -7.57 -11.50 22.05
CA THR A 365 -8.28 -10.78 20.99
C THR A 365 -9.59 -10.21 21.51
N LYS A 366 -9.94 -8.99 21.07
CA LYS A 366 -11.08 -8.23 21.60
C LYS A 366 -11.93 -7.58 20.50
N GLU A 367 -13.12 -7.13 20.92
CA GLU A 367 -14.08 -6.24 20.24
C GLU A 367 -14.94 -6.87 19.12
N ILE A 368 -14.37 -7.75 18.30
CA ILE A 368 -15.08 -8.31 17.13
C ILE A 368 -14.80 -9.81 16.95
N SER A 369 -15.63 -10.47 16.16
CA SER A 369 -15.30 -11.79 15.59
C SER A 369 -14.36 -11.62 14.38
N GLY A 370 -13.36 -12.49 14.27
CA GLY A 370 -12.30 -12.43 13.28
C GLY A 370 -11.37 -11.24 13.51
N VAL A 371 -10.60 -11.29 14.61
CA VAL A 371 -9.62 -10.24 14.95
C VAL A 371 -8.36 -10.42 14.12
N ILE A 372 -7.67 -11.56 14.26
CA ILE A 372 -6.46 -11.91 13.49
C ILE A 372 -6.37 -13.42 13.24
N ASN A 373 -5.61 -13.80 12.22
CA ASN A 373 -4.88 -15.07 12.19
C ASN A 373 -3.44 -14.78 12.64
N LEU A 374 -2.88 -15.63 13.50
CA LEU A 374 -1.55 -15.45 14.10
C LEU A 374 -0.60 -16.52 13.55
N GLU A 375 0.58 -16.11 13.07
CA GLU A 375 1.61 -17.01 12.52
C GLU A 375 2.79 -17.18 13.48
N SER A 376 3.29 -16.10 14.06
CA SER A 376 4.45 -16.15 14.95
C SER A 376 4.60 -14.89 15.81
N LEU A 377 5.45 -15.01 16.83
CA LEU A 377 5.83 -13.95 17.76
C LEU A 377 7.33 -14.00 17.99
N GLU A 378 7.97 -12.85 18.18
CA GLU A 378 9.39 -12.78 18.55
C GLU A 378 9.59 -11.65 19.57
N LEU A 379 10.13 -11.97 20.75
CA LEU A 379 10.56 -10.91 21.68
C LEU A 379 11.75 -10.19 21.08
N SER A 380 11.83 -8.87 21.25
CA SER A 380 12.79 -8.02 20.55
C SER A 380 13.32 -6.92 21.46
N ASP A 381 14.60 -6.59 21.31
CA ASP A 381 15.24 -5.46 21.98
C ASP A 381 14.99 -4.13 21.26
N GLU A 382 14.31 -4.13 20.11
CA GLU A 382 14.04 -2.91 19.34
C GLU A 382 13.23 -1.90 20.14
N ILE A 383 13.78 -0.68 20.24
CA ILE A 383 13.09 0.51 20.70
C ILE A 383 12.73 1.35 19.47
N PHE A 384 11.45 1.65 19.29
CA PHE A 384 10.98 2.49 18.21
C PHE A 384 9.75 3.28 18.64
N PHE A 385 9.47 4.35 17.90
CA PHE A 385 8.19 5.06 17.96
C PHE A 385 7.71 5.32 16.54
N GLN A 386 6.40 5.51 16.39
CA GLN A 386 5.76 5.67 15.09
C GLN A 386 5.02 7.00 15.01
N ILE A 387 4.97 7.60 13.82
CA ILE A 387 4.11 8.75 13.55
C ILE A 387 3.19 8.45 12.38
N ALA A 388 1.93 8.86 12.49
CA ALA A 388 1.00 8.88 11.37
C ALA A 388 0.80 10.33 10.92
N THR A 389 1.07 10.61 9.65
CA THR A 389 0.82 11.90 9.01
C THR A 389 -0.55 11.88 8.31
N ASP A 390 -1.21 13.03 8.25
CA ASP A 390 -2.45 13.24 7.49
C ASP A 390 -2.40 14.64 6.89
N TYR A 391 -2.06 14.70 5.60
CA TYR A 391 -1.84 15.92 4.85
C TYR A 391 -2.94 16.16 3.80
N ALA A 392 -3.46 17.38 3.77
CA ALA A 392 -4.41 17.94 2.83
C ALA A 392 -4.30 19.46 2.85
N VAL A 393 -4.33 20.09 1.67
CA VAL A 393 -4.36 21.56 1.55
C VAL A 393 -5.71 22.10 2.04
N ASN A 394 -5.68 23.24 2.75
CA ASN A 394 -6.86 24.00 3.23
C ASN A 394 -7.91 23.20 4.06
N SER A 395 -7.49 22.59 5.17
CA SER A 395 -8.43 21.88 6.05
C SER A 395 -9.20 22.82 6.99
N ASP A 396 -10.38 23.30 6.57
CA ASP A 396 -11.30 24.11 7.40
C ASP A 396 -11.90 23.36 8.62
N SER A 397 -11.51 22.11 8.88
CA SER A 397 -11.91 21.38 10.08
C SER A 397 -10.94 21.64 11.23
N ALA A 398 -11.45 21.91 12.43
CA ALA A 398 -10.70 22.02 13.68
C ALA A 398 -9.87 20.76 14.09
N ALA A 399 -9.81 19.75 13.23
CA ALA A 399 -8.82 18.68 13.23
C ALA A 399 -7.88 18.92 12.04
N SER A 400 -6.66 19.37 12.31
CA SER A 400 -5.64 19.72 11.33
C SER A 400 -5.34 18.55 10.41
N ARG A 401 -5.66 18.65 9.11
CA ARG A 401 -5.18 17.72 8.09
C ARG A 401 -3.90 18.27 7.44
N ASP A 402 -3.02 18.88 8.23
CA ASP A 402 -1.65 19.22 7.82
C ASP A 402 -0.67 18.69 8.88
N ILE A 403 -0.83 17.41 9.22
CA ILE A 403 0.08 16.70 10.13
C ILE A 403 1.17 16.12 9.25
N GLN A 404 2.36 16.69 9.31
CA GLN A 404 3.56 16.22 8.60
C GLN A 404 4.63 15.77 9.59
N CYS A 405 5.68 15.11 9.08
CA CYS A 405 6.84 14.75 9.88
C CYS A 405 7.59 16.02 10.30
N THR A 406 7.25 16.54 11.48
CA THR A 406 7.79 17.77 12.05
C THR A 406 8.29 17.51 13.46
N PHE A 407 9.13 18.42 13.97
CA PHE A 407 9.64 18.37 15.34
C PHE A 407 8.53 18.17 16.38
N GLU A 408 7.43 18.92 16.29
CA GLU A 408 6.34 18.85 17.28
C GLU A 408 5.58 17.50 17.20
N VAL A 409 5.36 16.98 15.99
CA VAL A 409 4.70 15.68 15.77
C VAL A 409 5.57 14.54 16.31
N VAL A 410 6.86 14.55 16.00
CA VAL A 410 7.82 13.55 16.50
C VAL A 410 7.99 13.64 18.02
N LYS A 411 8.03 14.85 18.58
CA LYS A 411 8.10 15.05 20.03
C LYS A 411 6.86 14.52 20.74
N THR A 412 5.67 14.73 20.15
CA THR A 412 4.41 14.18 20.67
C THR A 412 4.43 12.65 20.66
N ALA A 413 4.80 12.03 19.53
CA ALA A 413 4.89 10.57 19.44
C ALA A 413 5.94 9.97 20.38
N PHE A 414 7.09 10.62 20.55
CA PHE A 414 8.05 10.20 21.58
C PHE A 414 7.44 10.22 22.98
N ILE A 415 6.68 11.26 23.32
CA ILE A 415 6.06 11.36 24.65
C ILE A 415 5.04 10.23 24.85
N ASP A 416 4.20 9.98 23.84
CA ASP A 416 3.14 8.98 23.89
C ASP A 416 3.70 7.55 23.88
N ASP A 417 4.71 7.27 23.05
CA ASP A 417 5.21 5.91 22.82
C ASP A 417 6.40 5.53 23.71
N ILE A 418 7.26 6.49 24.07
CA ILE A 418 8.53 6.20 24.74
C ILE A 418 8.53 6.75 26.17
N TYR A 419 8.24 8.03 26.35
CA TYR A 419 8.41 8.69 27.65
C TYR A 419 7.60 8.00 28.76
N GLY A 420 6.31 7.75 28.49
CA GLY A 420 5.41 7.09 29.45
C GLY A 420 5.73 5.62 29.76
N ARG A 421 6.64 4.98 29.03
CA ARG A 421 7.04 3.57 29.24
C ARG A 421 8.42 3.45 29.87
N TYR A 422 9.39 4.21 29.35
CA TYR A 422 10.81 4.03 29.69
C TYR A 422 11.34 5.03 30.72
N TYR A 423 10.60 6.11 31.01
CA TYR A 423 11.06 7.19 31.89
C TYR A 423 10.16 7.40 33.12
N VAL A 424 9.25 6.47 33.41
CA VAL A 424 8.21 6.58 34.47
C VAL A 424 8.79 6.83 35.86
N ASP A 425 9.92 6.19 36.17
CA ASP A 425 10.60 6.31 37.47
C ASP A 425 11.71 7.39 37.48
N SER A 426 11.83 8.18 36.41
CA SER A 426 12.83 9.24 36.32
C SER A 426 12.29 10.56 36.90
N ASP A 427 13.15 11.31 37.61
CA ASP A 427 12.88 12.71 37.98
C ASP A 427 13.04 13.68 36.77
N GLN A 428 13.28 13.14 35.56
CA GLN A 428 13.52 13.92 34.35
C GLN A 428 12.21 14.45 33.77
N THR A 429 12.27 15.60 33.10
CA THR A 429 11.13 16.11 32.31
C THR A 429 11.10 15.41 30.95
N SER A 430 9.93 15.39 30.30
CA SER A 430 9.78 14.86 28.92
C SER A 430 10.74 15.51 27.93
N ASP A 431 11.01 16.81 28.08
CA ASP A 431 11.99 17.54 27.27
C ASP A 431 13.42 17.00 27.48
N ALA A 432 13.83 16.83 28.75
CA ALA A 432 15.16 16.33 29.06
C ALA A 432 15.35 14.89 28.57
N ALA A 433 14.33 14.04 28.73
CA ALA A 433 14.31 12.68 28.22
C ALA A 433 14.37 12.66 26.68
N PHE A 434 13.63 13.54 26.00
CA PHE A 434 13.67 13.67 24.54
C PHE A 434 15.09 14.02 24.06
N TRP A 435 15.73 15.02 24.67
CA TRP A 435 17.10 15.41 24.29
C TRP A 435 18.10 14.29 24.54
N GLU A 436 18.02 13.61 25.69
CA GLU A 436 18.87 12.46 26.00
C GLU A 436 18.65 11.32 24.99
N HIS A 437 17.40 11.05 24.64
CA HIS A 437 17.04 9.98 23.72
C HIS A 437 17.67 10.17 22.33
N PHE A 438 17.72 11.41 21.84
CA PHE A 438 18.38 11.80 20.59
C PHE A 438 19.86 12.20 20.75
N ASN A 439 20.43 12.09 21.96
CA ASN A 439 21.81 12.48 22.29
C ASN A 439 22.13 13.95 21.93
N VAL A 440 21.22 14.87 22.28
CA VAL A 440 21.32 16.32 22.08
C VAL A 440 21.10 17.07 23.41
N SER A 441 21.24 18.40 23.40
CA SER A 441 21.16 19.24 24.61
C SER A 441 19.94 20.15 24.73
N ASP A 442 19.24 20.40 23.62
CA ASP A 442 18.17 21.39 23.53
C ASP A 442 17.31 21.18 22.27
N ASP A 443 16.19 21.91 22.19
CA ASP A 443 15.23 21.84 21.09
C ASP A 443 15.81 22.29 19.74
N GLU A 444 16.82 23.16 19.70
CA GLU A 444 17.41 23.62 18.43
C GLU A 444 18.22 22.49 17.78
N ALA A 445 19.07 21.83 18.56
CA ALA A 445 19.80 20.65 18.12
C ALA A 445 18.84 19.49 17.78
N ALA A 446 17.80 19.30 18.59
CA ALA A 446 16.82 18.23 18.37
C ALA A 446 15.98 18.46 17.10
N LYS A 447 15.61 19.71 16.79
CA LYS A 447 14.96 20.06 15.51
C LYS A 447 15.78 19.64 14.30
N ALA A 448 17.09 19.91 14.32
CA ALA A 448 17.98 19.50 13.23
C ALA A 448 18.03 17.98 13.06
N VAL A 449 18.08 17.22 14.16
CA VAL A 449 18.04 15.74 14.12
C VAL A 449 16.71 15.26 13.55
N VAL A 450 15.57 15.75 14.05
CA VAL A 450 14.25 15.32 13.57
C VAL A 450 14.06 15.65 12.09
N THR A 451 14.44 16.84 11.64
CA THR A 451 14.40 17.19 10.21
C THR A 451 15.20 16.18 9.39
N SER A 452 16.43 15.87 9.80
CA SER A 452 17.25 14.88 9.11
C SER A 452 16.63 13.47 9.10
N LEU A 453 15.96 13.06 10.18
CA LEU A 453 15.27 11.76 10.22
C LEU A 453 14.09 11.72 9.25
N CYS A 454 13.27 12.75 9.22
CA CYS A 454 12.15 12.86 8.28
C CYS A 454 12.65 12.82 6.84
N GLU A 455 13.62 13.67 6.49
CA GLU A 455 14.22 13.74 5.14
C GLU A 455 14.83 12.40 4.72
N THR A 456 15.52 11.72 5.64
CA THR A 456 16.12 10.39 5.36
C THR A 456 15.03 9.34 5.11
N ALA A 457 13.95 9.33 5.90
CA ALA A 457 12.83 8.41 5.67
C ALA A 457 12.20 8.62 4.29
N GLN A 458 12.02 9.89 3.91
CA GLN A 458 11.43 10.29 2.64
C GLN A 458 12.32 9.93 1.44
N ALA A 459 13.62 10.18 1.55
CA ALA A 459 14.61 9.86 0.52
C ALA A 459 14.81 8.34 0.32
N ASN A 460 14.52 7.53 1.35
CA ASN A 460 14.62 6.07 1.29
C ASN A 460 13.41 5.41 0.62
N MET A 461 12.35 6.15 0.28
CA MET A 461 11.21 5.57 -0.42
C MET A 461 11.57 5.18 -1.84
N GLU A 462 11.08 4.01 -2.27
CA GLU A 462 11.22 3.55 -3.65
C GLU A 462 10.30 4.36 -4.57
N GLU A 463 10.87 4.85 -5.68
CA GLU A 463 10.13 5.59 -6.71
C GLU A 463 9.85 4.70 -7.91
N ILE A 464 8.65 4.83 -8.48
CA ILE A 464 8.25 4.12 -9.70
C ILE A 464 8.39 5.06 -10.89
N ASP A 465 9.12 4.61 -11.91
CA ASP A 465 9.31 5.36 -13.16
C ASP A 465 8.08 5.25 -14.08
N PHE A 466 7.72 6.34 -14.77
CA PHE A 466 6.61 6.37 -15.73
C PHE A 466 6.80 5.37 -16.89
N ASN A 467 8.03 5.01 -17.21
CA ASN A 467 8.33 3.99 -18.21
C ASN A 467 7.87 2.59 -17.78
N GLU A 468 7.69 2.31 -16.49
CA GLU A 468 7.13 1.03 -16.03
C GLU A 468 5.63 0.91 -16.35
N ILE A 469 4.93 2.04 -16.34
CA ILE A 469 3.50 2.14 -16.71
C ILE A 469 3.33 1.78 -18.20
N THR A 470 4.31 2.14 -19.02
CA THR A 470 4.22 2.17 -20.48
C THR A 470 5.26 1.28 -21.17
N TYR A 471 5.89 0.36 -20.44
CA TYR A 471 7.02 -0.45 -20.92
C TYR A 471 6.72 -1.22 -22.22
N ASP A 472 5.48 -1.66 -22.40
CA ASP A 472 4.99 -2.37 -23.60
C ASP A 472 4.82 -1.46 -24.83
N GLN A 473 4.83 -0.14 -24.64
CA GLN A 473 4.69 0.87 -25.69
C GLN A 473 6.05 1.36 -26.22
N GLY A 474 7.15 1.00 -25.55
CA GLY A 474 8.51 1.33 -25.94
C GLY A 474 9.08 2.58 -25.24
N ALA A 475 10.41 2.71 -25.25
CA ALA A 475 11.14 3.68 -24.43
C ALA A 475 10.90 5.17 -24.76
N GLN A 476 10.33 5.49 -25.93
CA GLN A 476 10.00 6.87 -26.33
C GLN A 476 8.55 7.25 -26.02
N PHE A 477 7.77 6.31 -25.46
CA PHE A 477 6.34 6.50 -25.31
C PHE A 477 5.99 7.70 -24.42
N VAL A 478 6.63 7.82 -23.26
CA VAL A 478 6.35 8.90 -22.29
C VAL A 478 6.61 10.29 -22.89
N GLU A 479 7.71 10.44 -23.63
CA GLU A 479 8.05 11.67 -24.34
C GLU A 479 7.01 12.02 -25.40
N LEU A 480 6.64 11.05 -26.25
CA LEU A 480 5.62 11.24 -27.29
C LEU A 480 4.26 11.58 -26.68
N TYR A 481 3.85 10.87 -25.63
CA TYR A 481 2.59 11.07 -24.95
C TYR A 481 2.46 12.50 -24.42
N TYR A 482 3.45 12.97 -23.66
CA TYR A 482 3.41 14.32 -23.10
C TYR A 482 3.64 15.44 -24.13
N SER A 483 4.17 15.10 -25.30
CA SER A 483 4.23 16.02 -26.45
C SER A 483 2.92 16.07 -27.25
N GLY A 484 1.88 15.32 -26.85
CA GLY A 484 0.59 15.25 -27.55
C GLY A 484 0.58 14.33 -28.76
N ARG A 485 1.54 13.41 -28.86
CA ARG A 485 1.72 12.50 -30.01
C ARG A 485 1.64 11.04 -29.60
N GLY A 486 1.74 10.15 -30.59
CA GLY A 486 1.73 8.70 -30.38
C GLY A 486 0.32 8.12 -30.29
N SER A 487 0.26 6.79 -30.14
CA SER A 487 -0.99 6.01 -30.19
C SER A 487 -2.05 6.52 -29.21
N TRP A 488 -1.64 6.86 -27.99
CA TRP A 488 -2.56 7.33 -26.96
C TRP A 488 -3.06 8.76 -27.15
N ASN A 489 -2.53 9.51 -28.12
CA ASN A 489 -3.08 10.81 -28.49
C ASN A 489 -3.82 10.76 -29.81
N GLU A 490 -3.20 10.18 -30.84
CA GLU A 490 -3.65 10.34 -32.23
C GLU A 490 -4.73 9.33 -32.64
N GLU A 491 -4.76 8.13 -32.02
CA GLU A 491 -5.65 7.04 -32.45
C GLU A 491 -7.10 7.20 -31.96
N THR A 492 -8.04 6.63 -32.72
CA THR A 492 -9.47 6.55 -32.39
C THR A 492 -9.98 5.17 -32.78
N GLU A 493 -10.93 4.61 -32.02
CA GLU A 493 -11.54 3.33 -32.39
C GLU A 493 -12.17 3.46 -33.78
N THR A 494 -11.88 2.52 -34.68
CA THR A 494 -12.39 2.55 -36.06
C THR A 494 -12.83 1.16 -36.51
N LEU A 495 -13.99 1.09 -37.18
CA LEU A 495 -14.44 -0.09 -37.93
C LEU A 495 -14.05 -0.01 -39.41
N LEU A 496 -13.33 1.04 -39.81
CA LEU A 496 -12.74 1.16 -41.13
C LEU A 496 -11.38 0.45 -41.18
N PHE A 497 -10.90 0.17 -42.39
CA PHE A 497 -9.60 -0.48 -42.60
C PHE A 497 -8.50 0.21 -41.77
N PRO A 498 -7.73 -0.52 -40.93
CA PRO A 498 -7.44 -1.97 -41.03
C PRO A 498 -8.45 -2.93 -40.36
N SER A 499 -9.58 -2.46 -39.82
CA SER A 499 -10.64 -3.32 -39.27
C SER A 499 -11.31 -4.19 -40.35
N ASP A 500 -11.87 -5.32 -39.93
CA ASP A 500 -12.73 -6.20 -40.74
C ASP A 500 -14.18 -5.70 -40.87
N GLY A 501 -14.51 -4.57 -40.23
CA GLY A 501 -15.85 -3.98 -40.20
C GLY A 501 -16.77 -4.54 -39.11
N GLU A 502 -16.34 -5.55 -38.35
CA GLU A 502 -17.09 -6.14 -37.24
C GLU A 502 -16.45 -5.84 -35.88
N ALA A 503 -15.12 -5.84 -35.78
CA ALA A 503 -14.38 -5.51 -34.56
C ALA A 503 -13.33 -4.40 -34.82
N PRO A 504 -13.23 -3.39 -33.95
CA PRO A 504 -12.20 -2.37 -34.12
C PRO A 504 -10.82 -2.97 -33.86
N VAL A 505 -9.81 -2.56 -34.66
CA VAL A 505 -8.42 -3.04 -34.49
C VAL A 505 -7.80 -2.49 -33.21
N GLN A 506 -8.25 -1.30 -32.81
CA GLN A 506 -7.81 -0.54 -31.65
C GLN A 506 -9.01 -0.42 -30.70
N THR A 507 -8.86 -0.75 -29.44
CA THR A 507 -9.90 -0.54 -28.42
C THR A 507 -9.28 0.30 -27.31
N LEU A 508 -9.52 1.60 -27.31
CA LEU A 508 -8.73 2.58 -26.55
C LEU A 508 -8.61 2.23 -25.05
N LYS A 509 -9.70 1.80 -24.42
CA LYS A 509 -9.71 1.36 -23.01
C LYS A 509 -8.91 0.07 -22.76
N LEU A 510 -8.89 -0.84 -23.73
CA LEU A 510 -8.08 -2.05 -23.66
C LEU A 510 -6.62 -1.73 -23.96
N ASP A 511 -6.33 -0.83 -24.89
CA ASP A 511 -4.95 -0.48 -25.28
C ASP A 511 -4.22 0.33 -24.18
N SER A 512 -4.99 1.01 -23.32
CA SER A 512 -4.49 1.78 -22.17
C SER A 512 -4.87 1.16 -20.82
N TYR A 513 -5.28 -0.11 -20.78
CA TYR A 513 -5.82 -0.75 -19.57
C TYR A 513 -4.89 -0.67 -18.37
N LYS A 514 -3.57 -0.69 -18.59
CA LYS A 514 -2.55 -0.58 -17.53
C LYS A 514 -2.69 0.69 -16.72
N VAL A 515 -3.14 1.80 -17.30
CA VAL A 515 -3.36 3.05 -16.56
C VAL A 515 -4.35 2.84 -15.41
N LYS A 516 -5.36 1.99 -15.61
CA LYS A 516 -6.31 1.61 -14.56
C LYS A 516 -5.65 0.79 -13.45
N ASP A 517 -4.75 -0.13 -13.79
CA ASP A 517 -4.05 -0.96 -12.81
C ASP A 517 -3.08 -0.09 -11.98
N TYR A 518 -2.33 0.77 -12.66
CA TYR A 518 -1.41 1.72 -12.03
C TYR A 518 -2.12 2.80 -11.22
N LYS A 519 -3.40 3.09 -11.46
CA LYS A 519 -4.18 3.97 -10.57
C LYS A 519 -4.16 3.48 -9.14
N SER A 520 -4.40 2.19 -8.90
CA SER A 520 -4.37 1.65 -7.52
C SER A 520 -2.97 1.68 -6.90
N LEU A 521 -1.92 1.61 -7.73
CA LEU A 521 -0.53 1.67 -7.29
C LEU A 521 -0.13 3.11 -6.95
N SER A 522 -0.53 4.08 -7.78
CA SER A 522 -0.31 5.52 -7.55
C SER A 522 -0.93 6.01 -6.25
N GLU A 523 -1.94 5.31 -5.73
CA GLU A 523 -2.57 5.61 -4.44
C GLU A 523 -1.76 5.10 -3.23
N LYS A 524 -0.66 4.38 -3.45
CA LYS A 524 0.12 3.71 -2.39
C LYS A 524 1.64 3.74 -2.59
N ALA A 525 2.11 4.37 -3.67
CA ALA A 525 3.51 4.41 -4.03
C ALA A 525 3.90 5.79 -4.58
N LEU A 526 5.18 6.13 -4.45
CA LEU A 526 5.73 7.37 -4.97
C LEU A 526 6.08 7.19 -6.45
N LEU A 527 5.59 8.09 -7.31
CA LEU A 527 6.00 8.14 -8.71
C LEU A 527 7.16 9.11 -8.88
N ARG A 528 8.07 8.80 -9.79
CA ARG A 528 9.15 9.71 -10.19
C ARG A 528 8.67 10.67 -11.26
N MET A 529 9.01 11.96 -11.13
CA MET A 529 8.73 12.93 -12.19
C MET A 529 9.50 12.55 -13.47
N PRO A 530 8.85 12.51 -14.65
CA PRO A 530 9.52 12.10 -15.87
C PRO A 530 10.60 13.11 -16.29
N ASP A 531 11.78 12.60 -16.68
CA ASP A 531 12.92 13.41 -17.14
C ASP A 531 12.67 13.94 -18.55
N LEU A 532 11.85 15.00 -18.65
CA LEU A 532 11.43 15.63 -19.90
C LEU A 532 11.64 17.15 -19.81
N GLN A 533 11.96 17.77 -20.94
CA GLN A 533 12.23 19.21 -21.01
C GLN A 533 11.06 20.06 -20.49
N GLN A 534 9.81 19.66 -20.75
CA GLN A 534 8.60 20.33 -20.25
C GLN A 534 8.47 20.38 -18.72
N PHE A 535 9.25 19.57 -18.00
CA PHE A 535 9.21 19.43 -16.54
C PHE A 535 10.58 19.69 -15.90
N ASP A 536 11.50 20.31 -16.64
CA ASP A 536 12.82 20.68 -16.12
C ASP A 536 12.66 21.65 -14.92
N PRO A 537 13.18 21.31 -13.73
CA PRO A 537 13.07 22.15 -12.54
C PRO A 537 13.62 23.58 -12.73
N SER A 538 14.58 23.77 -13.65
CA SER A 538 15.11 25.10 -13.97
C SER A 538 14.12 25.98 -14.75
N VAL A 539 13.10 25.37 -15.36
CA VAL A 539 12.01 26.08 -16.04
C VAL A 539 10.77 26.21 -15.16
N CYS A 540 10.46 25.22 -14.32
CA CYS A 540 9.26 25.15 -13.49
C CYS A 540 9.28 26.10 -12.27
N THR A 541 9.61 27.37 -12.49
CA THR A 541 9.79 28.39 -11.46
C THR A 541 8.50 28.87 -10.80
N ALA A 542 7.35 28.72 -11.46
CA ALA A 542 6.03 28.97 -10.89
C ALA A 542 5.56 27.82 -9.98
N HIS A 543 6.26 26.68 -10.00
CA HIS A 543 5.91 25.47 -9.27
C HIS A 543 4.46 25.01 -9.53
N ALA A 544 4.04 25.14 -10.79
CA ALA A 544 2.75 24.69 -11.28
C ALA A 544 2.89 24.06 -12.65
N ALA A 545 2.08 23.04 -12.91
CA ALA A 545 2.00 22.37 -14.20
C ALA A 545 0.55 22.29 -14.64
N GLN A 546 0.34 22.37 -15.96
CA GLN A 546 -0.97 22.25 -16.56
C GLN A 546 -0.91 21.37 -17.80
N CYS A 547 -2.03 20.73 -18.09
CA CYS A 547 -2.29 20.02 -19.32
C CYS A 547 -3.47 20.70 -20.02
N CYS A 548 -3.43 20.80 -21.35
CA CYS A 548 -4.50 21.39 -22.14
C CYS A 548 -4.82 20.52 -23.36
N TRP A 549 -6.09 20.15 -23.50
CA TRP A 549 -6.56 19.25 -24.54
C TRP A 549 -7.62 19.91 -25.42
N PRO A 550 -7.50 19.83 -26.76
CA PRO A 550 -8.54 20.29 -27.67
C PRO A 550 -9.49 19.16 -28.12
N ARG A 551 -9.08 17.89 -27.95
CA ARG A 551 -9.75 16.75 -28.59
C ARG A 551 -10.24 15.70 -27.60
N ASP A 552 -11.47 15.26 -27.79
CA ASP A 552 -12.08 14.09 -27.16
C ASP A 552 -12.16 12.93 -28.18
N ARG A 553 -11.61 11.78 -27.79
CA ARG A 553 -11.58 10.56 -28.62
C ARG A 553 -12.37 9.38 -28.04
N GLN A 554 -13.12 9.54 -26.96
CA GLN A 554 -13.77 8.40 -26.28
C GLN A 554 -15.28 8.55 -26.13
N ALA A 555 -16.04 7.58 -26.65
CA ALA A 555 -17.50 7.64 -26.61
C ALA A 555 -18.06 6.97 -25.36
N LYS A 556 -19.20 7.49 -24.87
CA LYS A 556 -20.01 6.91 -23.76
C LYS A 556 -19.33 6.92 -22.40
N ASP A 557 -18.49 7.90 -22.12
CA ASP A 557 -17.89 8.12 -20.79
C ASP A 557 -18.51 9.31 -20.04
N ASN A 558 -19.56 9.94 -20.60
CA ASN A 558 -20.23 11.13 -20.08
C ASN A 558 -19.34 12.39 -20.01
N ASN A 559 -18.25 12.42 -20.78
CA ASN A 559 -17.39 13.57 -20.95
C ASN A 559 -17.31 13.94 -22.44
N GLY A 560 -16.87 15.17 -22.73
CA GLY A 560 -16.71 15.67 -24.10
C GLY A 560 -17.91 15.47 -25.03
N ASN A 561 -17.62 15.38 -26.33
CA ASN A 561 -18.61 15.32 -27.41
C ASN A 561 -18.43 14.11 -28.35
N CYS A 562 -17.50 13.20 -28.06
CA CYS A 562 -17.32 11.97 -28.83
C CYS A 562 -18.49 11.00 -28.62
N ALA A 563 -19.03 10.45 -29.72
CA ALA A 563 -20.13 9.49 -29.69
C ALA A 563 -19.94 8.32 -30.67
N LYS A 564 -20.72 7.24 -30.45
CA LYS A 564 -20.79 6.11 -31.39
C LYS A 564 -21.84 6.40 -32.47
N PRO A 565 -21.58 6.02 -33.75
CA PRO A 565 -20.40 5.29 -34.23
C PRO A 565 -19.15 6.17 -34.36
N TYR A 566 -18.00 5.67 -33.87
CA TYR A 566 -16.75 6.44 -33.78
C TYR A 566 -16.33 7.08 -35.10
N ASP A 567 -16.39 6.32 -36.20
CA ASP A 567 -15.98 6.75 -37.55
C ASP A 567 -16.76 7.96 -38.11
N SER A 568 -17.87 8.34 -37.47
CA SER A 568 -18.72 9.45 -37.92
C SER A 568 -19.05 10.47 -36.84
N GLN A 569 -18.98 10.07 -35.56
CA GLN A 569 -19.40 10.89 -34.43
C GLN A 569 -18.29 11.09 -33.38
N CYS A 570 -17.06 10.63 -33.64
CA CYS A 570 -15.91 10.81 -32.74
C CYS A 570 -14.63 11.30 -33.45
N VAL A 571 -14.60 11.30 -34.78
CA VAL A 571 -13.49 11.93 -35.51
C VAL A 571 -13.53 13.43 -35.24
N ASP A 572 -12.43 13.96 -34.70
CA ASP A 572 -12.22 15.39 -34.41
C ASP A 572 -13.39 15.99 -33.60
N LYS A 573 -13.59 15.47 -32.38
CA LYS A 573 -14.62 15.97 -31.47
C LYS A 573 -14.04 16.75 -30.33
N ASP A 574 -14.78 17.78 -29.94
CA ASP A 574 -14.34 18.74 -28.95
C ASP A 574 -14.50 18.19 -27.54
N VAL A 575 -13.58 18.58 -26.66
CA VAL A 575 -13.67 18.35 -25.22
C VAL A 575 -14.79 19.20 -24.58
N ALA A 576 -15.03 19.01 -23.28
CA ALA A 576 -15.84 19.95 -22.50
C ALA A 576 -15.03 21.22 -22.21
N ASP A 577 -15.55 22.36 -22.65
CA ASP A 577 -14.88 23.65 -22.53
C ASP A 577 -14.77 24.13 -21.07
N ASN A 578 -13.58 24.59 -20.67
CA ASN A 578 -13.38 25.21 -19.35
C ASN A 578 -12.48 26.45 -19.34
N THR A 579 -11.94 26.83 -20.49
CA THR A 579 -11.00 27.95 -20.63
C THR A 579 -11.01 28.52 -22.03
N ASP A 580 -10.63 29.80 -22.15
CA ASP A 580 -10.30 30.40 -23.43
C ASP A 580 -8.77 30.36 -23.65
N LEU A 581 -8.29 30.02 -24.85
CA LEU A 581 -6.89 30.18 -25.26
C LEU A 581 -6.66 31.61 -25.74
N CYS A 582 -5.71 32.33 -25.14
CA CYS A 582 -5.39 33.70 -25.56
C CYS A 582 -4.36 33.72 -26.69
N TYR A 583 -3.18 33.13 -26.43
CA TYR A 583 -2.10 33.01 -27.40
C TYR A 583 -1.13 31.90 -26.99
N ASN A 584 -0.34 31.42 -27.96
CA ASN A 584 0.72 30.45 -27.74
C ASN A 584 2.04 30.93 -28.35
N GLU A 585 3.12 30.83 -27.58
CA GLU A 585 4.47 31.24 -27.98
C GLU A 585 5.30 30.01 -28.35
N LEU A 586 5.68 29.88 -29.63
CA LEU A 586 6.36 28.69 -30.11
C LEU A 586 7.80 28.60 -29.55
N ASP A 587 8.43 29.72 -29.23
CA ASP A 587 9.78 29.74 -28.65
C ASP A 587 9.84 29.28 -27.19
N LYS A 588 8.68 29.11 -26.53
CA LYS A 588 8.63 28.61 -25.15
C LYS A 588 8.83 27.11 -25.08
N ALA A 589 8.32 26.36 -26.05
CA ALA A 589 8.50 24.91 -26.11
C ALA A 589 9.02 24.48 -27.50
N PRO A 590 10.25 24.87 -27.89
CA PRO A 590 10.77 24.65 -29.24
C PRO A 590 10.84 23.16 -29.62
N TYR A 591 11.01 22.26 -28.65
CA TYR A 591 11.02 20.81 -28.84
C TYR A 591 9.64 20.23 -29.19
N ALA A 592 8.55 20.89 -28.77
CA ALA A 592 7.19 20.52 -29.15
C ALA A 592 6.85 20.95 -30.59
N ASN A 593 7.70 21.80 -31.19
CA ASN A 593 7.54 22.29 -32.54
C ASN A 593 8.36 21.42 -33.49
N GLY A 594 7.71 20.79 -34.47
CA GLY A 594 8.39 20.09 -35.56
C GLY A 594 9.18 21.02 -36.51
N VAL A 595 9.34 22.31 -36.18
CA VAL A 595 9.99 23.36 -36.96
C VAL A 595 10.68 24.35 -36.01
N ASP A 596 11.83 24.90 -36.43
CA ASP A 596 12.54 25.97 -35.70
C ASP A 596 11.68 27.24 -35.70
N ALA A 597 11.03 27.54 -34.56
CA ALA A 597 9.90 28.46 -34.50
C ALA A 597 10.13 29.58 -33.49
N SER A 598 10.38 30.79 -34.01
CA SER A 598 10.33 32.05 -33.25
C SER A 598 8.96 32.74 -33.36
N GLY A 599 7.92 31.99 -33.72
CA GLY A 599 6.57 32.49 -34.00
C GLY A 599 5.63 32.43 -32.79
N PHE A 600 4.40 32.88 -32.99
CA PHE A 600 3.33 32.78 -32.01
C PHE A 600 1.98 32.63 -32.74
N SER A 601 1.00 32.08 -32.04
CA SER A 601 -0.40 31.99 -32.48
C SER A 601 -1.26 32.84 -31.56
N VAL A 602 -2.18 33.64 -32.11
CA VAL A 602 -3.20 34.38 -31.37
C VAL A 602 -4.55 33.80 -31.73
N TYR A 603 -5.42 33.62 -30.74
CA TYR A 603 -6.72 33.00 -30.92
C TYR A 603 -7.83 34.02 -30.57
N ASP A 604 -8.70 34.28 -31.54
CA ASP A 604 -9.96 35.03 -31.31
C ASP A 604 -11.12 34.08 -31.01
N TYR A 605 -11.06 32.86 -31.58
CA TYR A 605 -11.91 31.72 -31.28
C TYR A 605 -11.15 30.44 -31.66
N GLU A 606 -11.00 29.54 -30.70
CA GLU A 606 -10.16 28.34 -30.73
C GLU A 606 -10.99 27.05 -30.70
N GLY A 607 -12.29 27.16 -30.39
CA GLY A 607 -13.15 26.02 -30.09
C GLY A 607 -13.06 25.61 -28.61
N PRO A 608 -13.74 24.53 -28.20
CA PRO A 608 -13.69 24.07 -26.81
C PRO A 608 -12.29 23.56 -26.42
N VAL A 609 -11.75 24.06 -25.31
CA VAL A 609 -10.47 23.61 -24.76
C VAL A 609 -10.64 23.30 -23.27
N HIS A 610 -10.00 22.22 -22.83
CA HIS A 610 -10.00 21.83 -21.43
C HIS A 610 -8.58 21.87 -20.88
N CYS A 611 -8.34 22.73 -19.90
CA CYS A 611 -7.08 22.76 -19.16
C CYS A 611 -7.25 22.31 -17.71
N HIS A 612 -6.32 21.48 -17.22
CA HIS A 612 -6.30 20.99 -15.85
C HIS A 612 -4.87 20.89 -15.35
N GLY A 613 -4.61 21.33 -14.11
CA GLY A 613 -3.26 21.34 -13.55
C GLY A 613 -3.17 20.98 -12.08
N PHE A 614 -1.99 21.25 -11.52
CA PHE A 614 -1.67 21.12 -10.11
C PHE A 614 -0.49 22.06 -9.80
N ALA A 615 -0.34 22.40 -8.52
CA ALA A 615 0.76 23.24 -8.04
C ALA A 615 1.41 22.60 -6.80
N TRP A 616 2.67 22.93 -6.56
CA TRP A 616 3.47 22.38 -5.47
C TRP A 616 4.37 23.44 -4.82
N SER A 617 4.94 23.12 -3.66
CA SER A 617 5.90 23.97 -2.94
C SER A 617 7.30 23.96 -3.59
N PRO A 618 8.14 25.00 -3.45
CA PRO A 618 9.55 24.93 -3.85
C PRO A 618 10.39 24.07 -2.89
N ASP A 619 9.86 23.74 -1.70
CA ASP A 619 10.51 22.81 -0.77
C ASP A 619 10.31 21.36 -1.24
N ASP A 620 11.39 20.69 -1.64
CA ASP A 620 11.39 19.31 -2.15
C ASP A 620 10.87 18.29 -1.13
N ASN A 621 10.92 18.59 0.17
CA ASN A 621 10.44 17.70 1.24
C ASN A 621 8.95 17.92 1.56
N GLU A 622 8.35 19.01 1.07
CA GLU A 622 6.93 19.28 1.27
C GLU A 622 6.07 18.29 0.48
N THR A 623 4.95 17.91 1.06
CA THR A 623 4.11 16.82 0.55
C THR A 623 3.64 17.03 -0.90
N THR A 624 3.25 18.24 -1.29
CA THR A 624 2.83 18.54 -2.67
C THR A 624 3.98 18.37 -3.66
N SER A 625 5.21 18.70 -3.26
CA SER A 625 6.42 18.57 -4.08
C SER A 625 6.82 17.13 -4.29
N ARG A 626 6.79 16.33 -3.21
CA ARG A 626 7.12 14.90 -3.25
C ARG A 626 6.16 14.16 -4.17
N TYR A 627 4.85 14.44 -4.07
CA TYR A 627 3.82 13.71 -4.81
C TYR A 627 3.34 14.42 -6.10
N LYS A 628 4.10 15.40 -6.63
CA LYS A 628 3.75 16.12 -7.88
C LYS A 628 3.68 15.21 -9.10
N ALA A 629 4.51 14.16 -9.14
CA ALA A 629 4.48 13.16 -10.19
C ALA A 629 3.22 12.27 -10.11
N ASN A 630 2.76 11.92 -8.91
CA ASN A 630 1.47 11.25 -8.70
C ASN A 630 0.30 12.11 -9.19
N ALA A 631 0.33 13.42 -8.91
CA ALA A 631 -0.65 14.36 -9.44
C ALA A 631 -0.60 14.41 -10.98
N LEU A 632 0.59 14.48 -11.59
CA LEU A 632 0.75 14.45 -13.05
C LEU A 632 0.14 13.19 -13.67
N PHE A 633 0.45 12.01 -13.13
CA PHE A 633 -0.11 10.74 -13.60
C PHE A 633 -1.64 10.74 -13.51
N PHE A 634 -2.17 11.16 -12.36
CA PHE A 634 -3.61 11.19 -12.15
C PHE A 634 -4.32 12.15 -13.12
N VAL A 635 -3.83 13.39 -13.23
CA VAL A 635 -4.41 14.42 -14.09
C VAL A 635 -4.33 14.01 -15.56
N SER A 636 -3.14 13.68 -16.05
CA SER A 636 -2.92 13.45 -17.48
C SER A 636 -3.41 12.09 -17.95
N MET A 637 -2.87 11.01 -17.38
CA MET A 637 -3.10 9.65 -17.87
C MET A 637 -4.42 9.09 -17.38
N PHE A 638 -4.71 9.17 -16.08
CA PHE A 638 -5.88 8.47 -15.52
C PHE A 638 -7.20 9.23 -15.69
N ASP A 639 -7.30 10.48 -15.24
CA ASP A 639 -8.54 11.24 -15.29
C ASP A 639 -8.85 11.68 -16.72
N HIS A 640 -7.92 12.37 -17.40
CA HIS A 640 -8.24 12.98 -18.69
C HIS A 640 -8.11 12.01 -19.85
N MET A 641 -6.98 11.35 -20.06
CA MET A 641 -6.83 10.47 -21.23
C MET A 641 -7.58 9.14 -21.06
N TYR A 642 -7.35 8.39 -19.98
CA TYR A 642 -8.00 7.10 -19.78
C TYR A 642 -9.48 7.29 -19.48
N THR A 643 -9.88 8.09 -18.49
CA THR A 643 -11.28 8.16 -18.04
C THR A 643 -12.16 8.98 -18.97
N ARG A 644 -11.71 10.16 -19.42
CA ARG A 644 -12.51 11.13 -20.20
C ARG A 644 -12.20 11.16 -21.70
N GLY A 645 -11.14 10.50 -22.16
CA GLY A 645 -10.75 10.48 -23.58
C GLY A 645 -10.12 11.77 -24.10
N TYR A 646 -9.67 12.68 -23.24
CA TYR A 646 -9.09 13.96 -23.66
C TYR A 646 -7.60 13.80 -24.02
N VAL A 647 -7.23 14.27 -25.20
CA VAL A 647 -5.95 13.99 -25.85
C VAL A 647 -5.47 15.13 -26.74
N GLU A 648 -4.24 14.98 -27.24
CA GLU A 648 -3.52 15.92 -28.12
C GLU A 648 -3.14 17.23 -27.43
N ASN A 649 -2.10 17.86 -27.99
CA ASN A 649 -1.59 19.14 -27.51
C ASN A 649 -2.21 20.32 -28.27
N ILE A 650 -2.23 21.49 -27.63
CA ILE A 650 -2.46 22.73 -28.37
C ILE A 650 -1.27 22.93 -29.33
N PRO A 651 -1.51 23.15 -30.63
CA PRO A 651 -0.44 23.28 -31.61
C PRO A 651 0.60 24.32 -31.18
N GLY A 652 1.84 23.83 -31.05
CA GLY A 652 2.97 24.65 -30.67
C GLY A 652 3.38 24.61 -29.20
N SER A 653 2.70 23.79 -28.39
CA SER A 653 2.99 23.56 -26.97
C SER A 653 2.97 22.05 -26.68
N PRO A 654 3.58 21.55 -25.59
CA PRO A 654 3.38 20.17 -25.16
C PRO A 654 1.92 19.96 -24.71
N MET A 655 1.49 18.70 -24.59
CA MET A 655 0.15 18.38 -24.05
C MET A 655 0.07 18.71 -22.56
N CYS A 656 1.14 18.41 -21.83
CA CYS A 656 1.32 18.80 -20.44
C CYS A 656 2.74 19.32 -20.21
N GLY A 657 2.88 20.31 -19.35
CA GLY A 657 4.16 20.89 -18.97
C GLY A 657 4.02 21.83 -17.78
N CYS A 658 5.16 22.28 -17.27
CA CYS A 658 5.17 23.43 -16.37
C CYS A 658 4.55 24.64 -17.08
N VAL A 659 3.81 25.46 -16.33
CA VAL A 659 2.98 26.53 -16.90
C VAL A 659 3.75 27.46 -17.82
N GLU A 660 5.05 27.64 -17.61
CA GLU A 660 5.97 28.44 -18.42
C GLU A 660 6.04 27.98 -19.89
N HIS A 661 5.89 26.68 -20.13
CA HIS A 661 5.91 26.02 -21.44
C HIS A 661 4.52 25.87 -22.08
N MET A 662 3.46 26.16 -21.34
CA MET A 662 2.08 25.97 -21.77
C MET A 662 1.47 27.26 -22.35
N PRO A 663 0.41 27.17 -23.17
CA PRO A 663 -0.24 28.35 -23.75
C PRO A 663 -0.84 29.26 -22.66
N VAL A 664 -1.08 30.52 -23.03
CA VAL A 664 -1.74 31.48 -22.13
C VAL A 664 -3.25 31.28 -22.21
N VAL A 665 -3.87 31.03 -21.06
CA VAL A 665 -5.27 30.60 -20.94
C VAL A 665 -6.01 31.40 -19.87
N THR A 666 -7.34 31.47 -19.96
CA THR A 666 -8.14 32.19 -18.94
C THR A 666 -8.34 31.39 -17.66
N ARG A 667 -8.30 30.06 -17.70
CA ARG A 667 -8.58 29.20 -16.55
C ARG A 667 -7.96 27.80 -16.70
N ALA A 668 -7.75 27.12 -15.58
CA ALA A 668 -7.54 25.68 -15.54
C ALA A 668 -8.23 25.07 -14.32
N ASP A 669 -8.81 23.88 -14.48
CA ASP A 669 -9.22 23.03 -13.37
C ASP A 669 -7.97 22.54 -12.60
N CYS A 670 -8.15 21.92 -11.44
CA CYS A 670 -7.02 21.52 -10.61
C CYS A 670 -7.27 20.26 -9.78
N THR A 671 -6.21 19.51 -9.54
CA THR A 671 -6.20 18.38 -8.59
C THR A 671 -5.19 18.64 -7.49
N GLN A 672 -5.59 18.31 -6.26
CA GLN A 672 -4.66 18.16 -5.14
C GLN A 672 -4.57 16.69 -4.71
N THR A 673 -3.44 16.36 -4.09
CA THR A 673 -3.17 15.03 -3.55
C THR A 673 -3.14 15.12 -2.03
N ASN A 674 -4.08 14.45 -1.36
CA ASN A 674 -4.03 14.27 0.09
C ASN A 674 -3.22 13.02 0.40
N VAL A 675 -2.36 13.08 1.40
CA VAL A 675 -1.35 12.05 1.68
C VAL A 675 -1.39 11.63 3.13
N GLN A 676 -1.37 10.33 3.37
CA GLN A 676 -1.20 9.74 4.69
C GLN A 676 0.02 8.84 4.66
N GLU A 677 0.97 9.06 5.57
CA GLU A 677 2.19 8.27 5.70
C GLU A 677 2.33 7.74 7.13
N SER A 678 2.94 6.57 7.27
CA SER A 678 3.28 5.98 8.57
C SER A 678 4.79 5.89 8.66
N TYR A 679 5.43 6.71 9.49
CA TYR A 679 6.87 6.62 9.71
C TYR A 679 7.16 5.75 10.94
N LYS A 680 8.26 5.01 10.89
CA LYS A 680 8.85 4.31 12.03
C LYS A 680 10.28 4.79 12.23
N PHE A 681 10.63 5.09 13.47
CA PHE A 681 11.98 5.51 13.86
C PHE A 681 12.56 4.47 14.82
N THR A 682 13.34 3.53 14.31
CA THR A 682 13.98 2.50 15.13
C THR A 682 15.33 2.98 15.67
N LYS A 683 15.52 2.91 16.98
CA LYS A 683 16.78 3.25 17.65
C LYS A 683 17.79 2.11 17.48
N THR A 684 19.04 2.49 17.25
CA THR A 684 20.20 1.59 17.13
C THR A 684 21.38 2.17 17.91
N ASP A 685 22.43 1.37 18.13
CA ASP A 685 23.68 1.85 18.72
C ASP A 685 24.32 3.02 17.96
N SER A 686 24.06 3.11 16.65
CA SER A 686 24.61 4.12 15.75
C SER A 686 23.71 5.34 15.50
N GLY A 687 22.52 5.40 16.11
CA GLY A 687 21.52 6.45 15.85
C GLY A 687 20.14 5.85 15.53
N TYR A 688 19.48 6.34 14.48
CA TYR A 688 18.14 5.88 14.10
C TYR A 688 18.11 5.37 12.66
N ILE A 689 17.25 4.38 12.43
CA ILE A 689 16.83 3.93 11.10
C ILE A 689 15.41 4.46 10.87
N PRO A 690 15.25 5.56 10.09
CA PRO A 690 13.94 6.10 9.76
C PRO A 690 13.38 5.44 8.49
N THR A 691 12.12 4.99 8.55
CA THR A 691 11.41 4.39 7.41
C THR A 691 10.00 4.94 7.29
N ILE A 692 9.44 4.92 6.07
CA ILE A 692 8.01 5.10 5.82
C ILE A 692 7.44 3.72 5.48
N GLU A 693 6.67 3.15 6.41
CA GLU A 693 6.15 1.78 6.30
C GLU A 693 4.88 1.70 5.45
N LYS A 694 4.15 2.81 5.33
CA LYS A 694 2.88 2.86 4.61
C LYS A 694 2.64 4.24 4.03
N VAL A 695 2.09 4.26 2.81
CA VAL A 695 1.66 5.47 2.11
C VAL A 695 0.25 5.25 1.56
N LYS A 696 -0.60 6.28 1.66
CA LYS A 696 -1.93 6.31 1.06
C LYS A 696 -2.23 7.70 0.50
N LEU A 697 -2.52 7.77 -0.80
CA LEU A 697 -2.86 9.00 -1.50
C LEU A 697 -4.34 9.01 -1.86
N GLN A 698 -4.94 10.20 -1.86
CA GLN A 698 -6.29 10.45 -2.37
C GLN A 698 -6.25 11.68 -3.27
N TYR A 699 -6.71 11.52 -4.51
CA TYR A 699 -6.82 12.59 -5.47
C TYR A 699 -8.21 13.22 -5.39
N GLN A 700 -8.25 14.55 -5.32
CA GLN A 700 -9.51 15.30 -5.31
C GLN A 700 -9.36 16.63 -6.03
N ALA A 701 -10.48 17.27 -6.37
CA ALA A 701 -10.47 18.66 -6.83
C ALA A 701 -9.77 19.53 -5.79
N CYS A 702 -8.95 20.48 -6.25
CA CYS A 702 -8.19 21.30 -5.32
C CYS A 702 -9.09 22.27 -4.54
N GLN A 703 -8.69 22.59 -3.32
CA GLN A 703 -9.38 23.53 -2.43
C GLN A 703 -8.72 24.91 -2.55
N GLY A 704 -9.40 25.82 -3.26
CA GLY A 704 -8.85 27.12 -3.62
C GLY A 704 -9.22 28.23 -2.64
N ALA A 705 -8.43 29.30 -2.65
CA ALA A 705 -8.65 30.46 -1.79
C ALA A 705 -10.05 31.07 -1.99
N GLY A 706 -10.72 31.37 -0.87
CA GLY A 706 -12.07 31.95 -0.90
C GLY A 706 -13.16 30.97 -1.34
N ASN A 707 -12.98 29.66 -1.13
CA ASN A 707 -13.89 28.58 -1.53
C ASN A 707 -14.09 28.49 -3.05
N GLN A 708 -13.07 28.89 -3.81
CA GLN A 708 -13.03 28.72 -5.26
C GLN A 708 -12.37 27.39 -5.58
N ASP A 709 -13.07 26.31 -5.25
CA ASP A 709 -12.59 24.95 -5.45
C ASP A 709 -12.55 24.59 -6.95
N ASN A 710 -11.67 23.64 -7.31
CA ASN A 710 -11.43 23.21 -8.67
C ASN A 710 -10.95 24.35 -9.62
N ASP A 711 -10.28 25.37 -9.09
CA ASP A 711 -9.63 26.43 -9.87
C ASP A 711 -8.14 26.55 -9.54
N LEU A 712 -7.27 26.35 -10.54
CA LEU A 712 -5.82 26.33 -10.34
C LEU A 712 -5.28 27.69 -9.85
N SER A 713 -5.86 28.81 -10.29
CA SER A 713 -5.42 30.14 -9.84
C SER A 713 -5.77 30.37 -8.38
N ALA A 714 -6.96 29.94 -7.96
CA ALA A 714 -7.37 29.98 -6.56
C ALA A 714 -6.52 29.04 -5.69
N PHE A 715 -6.06 27.91 -6.22
CA PHE A 715 -5.17 26.99 -5.52
C PHE A 715 -3.78 27.55 -5.32
N VAL A 716 -3.18 28.15 -6.36
CA VAL A 716 -1.89 28.84 -6.24
C VAL A 716 -2.00 29.94 -5.19
N GLN A 717 -3.08 30.72 -5.20
CA GLN A 717 -3.34 31.71 -4.14
C GLN A 717 -3.45 31.06 -2.74
N GLN A 718 -4.06 29.88 -2.63
CA GLN A 718 -4.15 29.16 -1.35
C GLN A 718 -2.77 28.73 -0.87
N LEU A 719 -1.91 28.20 -1.74
CA LEU A 719 -0.53 27.86 -1.39
C LEU A 719 0.29 29.08 -0.97
N VAL A 720 0.03 30.26 -1.55
CA VAL A 720 0.61 31.53 -1.06
C VAL A 720 0.10 31.90 0.32
N ASN A 721 -1.21 31.75 0.57
CA ASN A 721 -1.80 32.00 1.90
C ASN A 721 -1.22 31.06 2.96
N ASP A 722 -0.94 29.82 2.57
CA ASP A 722 -0.35 28.77 3.42
C ASP A 722 1.18 28.94 3.59
N GLY A 723 1.80 29.91 2.91
CA GLY A 723 3.24 30.17 2.95
C GLY A 723 4.09 29.15 2.19
N LYS A 724 3.47 28.33 1.34
CA LYS A 724 4.10 27.30 0.51
C LYS A 724 4.54 27.84 -0.85
N LEU A 725 3.95 28.95 -1.29
CA LEU A 725 4.42 29.72 -2.43
C LEU A 725 4.61 31.19 -2.03
N SER A 726 5.50 31.85 -2.74
CA SER A 726 5.72 33.28 -2.68
C SER A 726 4.82 34.01 -3.68
N THR A 727 4.58 35.30 -3.45
CA THR A 727 3.87 36.14 -4.41
C THR A 727 4.61 36.26 -5.75
N ALA A 728 5.94 36.08 -5.76
CA ALA A 728 6.72 36.11 -7.00
C ALA A 728 6.44 34.87 -7.87
N GLU A 729 6.31 33.70 -7.27
CA GLU A 729 5.94 32.47 -7.98
C GLU A 729 4.50 32.56 -8.51
N GLN A 730 3.59 33.14 -7.72
CA GLN A 730 2.24 33.45 -8.15
C GLN A 730 2.20 34.43 -9.34
N ASP A 731 3.02 35.49 -9.32
CA ASP A 731 3.09 36.45 -10.43
C ASP A 731 3.52 35.76 -11.73
N ILE A 732 4.53 34.88 -11.67
CA ILE A 732 4.98 34.08 -12.83
C ILE A 732 3.84 33.18 -13.34
N PHE A 733 3.11 32.51 -12.44
CA PHE A 733 1.95 31.71 -12.80
C PHE A 733 0.86 32.55 -13.50
N SER A 734 0.56 33.74 -12.98
CA SER A 734 -0.48 34.63 -13.51
C SER A 734 -0.15 35.25 -14.87
N GLU A 735 1.10 35.18 -15.34
CA GLU A 735 1.43 35.50 -16.74
C GLU A 735 0.87 34.48 -17.74
N ARG A 736 0.54 33.27 -17.28
CA ARG A 736 0.07 32.15 -18.10
C ARG A 736 -1.39 31.83 -17.90
N VAL A 737 -1.89 31.86 -16.67
CA VAL A 737 -3.31 31.70 -16.37
C VAL A 737 -3.87 33.05 -15.94
N VAL A 738 -4.46 33.77 -16.90
CA VAL A 738 -4.73 35.21 -16.77
C VAL A 738 -6.09 35.54 -16.16
N GLY A 739 -6.93 34.55 -15.92
CA GLY A 739 -8.29 34.74 -15.42
C GLY A 739 -9.32 35.03 -16.52
N LYS A 740 -10.59 34.82 -16.18
CA LYS A 740 -11.72 34.96 -17.10
C LYS A 740 -11.84 36.38 -17.68
N ASN A 741 -12.12 36.46 -18.99
CA ASN A 741 -12.26 37.71 -19.76
C ASN A 741 -10.97 38.54 -19.92
N ASN A 742 -9.80 38.02 -19.55
CA ASN A 742 -8.54 38.77 -19.65
C ASN A 742 -7.73 38.48 -20.92
N CYS A 743 -8.15 37.58 -21.80
CA CYS A 743 -7.46 37.33 -23.08
C CYS A 743 -7.27 38.61 -23.93
N PRO A 744 -8.27 39.48 -24.14
CA PRO A 744 -8.06 40.69 -24.95
C PRO A 744 -6.94 41.58 -24.41
N VAL A 745 -6.87 41.75 -23.09
CA VAL A 745 -5.84 42.55 -22.42
C VAL A 745 -4.47 41.86 -22.49
N ALA A 746 -4.42 40.56 -22.20
CA ALA A 746 -3.20 39.76 -22.25
C ALA A 746 -2.60 39.72 -23.67
N THR A 747 -3.43 39.50 -24.69
CA THR A 747 -3.04 39.47 -26.10
C THR A 747 -2.59 40.85 -26.58
N THR A 748 -3.32 41.92 -26.25
CA THR A 748 -2.92 43.29 -26.63
C THR A 748 -1.56 43.65 -26.03
N SER A 749 -1.39 43.40 -24.73
CA SER A 749 -0.12 43.67 -24.03
C SER A 749 1.03 42.84 -24.62
N PHE A 750 0.78 41.58 -24.97
CA PHE A 750 1.77 40.73 -25.64
C PHE A 750 2.18 41.27 -27.02
N LEU A 751 1.20 41.62 -27.87
CA LEU A 751 1.46 42.13 -29.21
C LEU A 751 2.21 43.47 -29.18
N GLU A 752 1.77 44.40 -28.33
CA GLU A 752 2.34 45.74 -28.22
C GLU A 752 3.69 45.73 -27.49
N ASP A 753 3.74 45.22 -26.26
CA ASP A 753 4.91 45.37 -25.38
C ASP A 753 6.00 44.34 -25.66
N LYS A 754 5.64 43.12 -26.04
CA LYS A 754 6.61 42.01 -26.22
C LYS A 754 7.01 41.81 -27.67
N LYS A 755 6.11 42.04 -28.62
CA LYS A 755 6.38 41.82 -30.06
C LYS A 755 6.46 43.12 -30.87
N GLY A 756 6.12 44.27 -30.30
CA GLY A 756 6.30 45.58 -30.94
C GLY A 756 5.32 45.88 -32.08
N PHE A 757 4.17 45.21 -32.11
CA PHE A 757 3.08 45.55 -33.03
C PHE A 757 2.40 46.85 -32.56
N GLN A 758 1.98 47.69 -33.51
CA GLN A 758 1.27 48.94 -33.23
C GLN A 758 -0.07 48.94 -33.96
N LYS A 759 -1.11 49.53 -33.37
CA LYS A 759 -2.38 49.77 -34.06
C LYS A 759 -2.17 50.69 -35.27
N ASP A 760 -2.73 50.29 -36.42
CA ASP A 760 -2.54 50.97 -37.72
C ASP A 760 -3.22 52.36 -37.77
N HIS A 761 -4.23 52.61 -36.92
CA HIS A 761 -4.85 53.93 -36.73
C HIS A 761 -5.42 54.11 -35.31
N GLU A 762 -5.18 55.28 -34.72
CA GLU A 762 -5.81 55.72 -33.48
C GLU A 762 -6.74 56.92 -33.76
N VAL A 763 -7.93 56.91 -33.15
CA VAL A 763 -8.88 58.01 -33.26
C VAL A 763 -8.38 59.18 -32.40
N ASP A 764 -8.11 60.32 -33.04
CA ASP A 764 -7.84 61.57 -32.33
C ASP A 764 -9.15 62.13 -31.74
N THR A 765 -9.50 61.67 -30.54
CA THR A 765 -10.74 62.04 -29.82
C THR A 765 -10.78 63.51 -29.40
N THR A 766 -9.66 64.24 -29.52
CA THR A 766 -9.64 65.70 -29.33
C THR A 766 -10.20 66.46 -30.54
N LYS A 767 -10.27 65.81 -31.70
CA LYS A 767 -10.74 66.38 -32.97
C LYS A 767 -12.01 65.74 -33.50
N TRP A 768 -12.17 64.43 -33.29
CA TRP A 768 -13.26 63.64 -33.88
C TRP A 768 -14.00 62.85 -32.81
N THR A 769 -15.32 62.80 -32.92
CA THR A 769 -16.14 61.89 -32.11
C THR A 769 -16.28 60.56 -32.84
N PHE A 770 -15.93 59.45 -32.18
CA PHE A 770 -16.13 58.12 -32.73
C PHE A 770 -17.63 57.82 -32.88
N ILE A 771 -18.03 57.40 -34.08
CA ILE A 771 -19.42 57.03 -34.38
C ILE A 771 -19.56 55.51 -34.45
N VAL A 772 -18.79 54.85 -35.32
CA VAL A 772 -18.77 53.39 -35.47
C VAL A 772 -17.54 53.00 -36.29
N GLY A 773 -17.02 51.79 -36.06
CA GLY A 773 -15.88 51.25 -36.80
C GLY A 773 -15.59 49.80 -36.42
N GLU A 774 -15.07 49.04 -37.38
CA GLU A 774 -14.58 47.67 -37.17
C GLU A 774 -13.17 47.72 -36.57
N GLY A 775 -12.90 46.93 -35.52
CA GLY A 775 -11.61 46.89 -34.82
C GLY A 775 -11.39 47.98 -33.76
N TYR A 776 -12.46 48.65 -33.30
CA TYR A 776 -12.42 49.69 -32.26
C TYR A 776 -13.23 49.27 -31.02
N ASP A 777 -12.95 48.09 -30.48
CA ASP A 777 -13.74 47.49 -29.39
C ASP A 777 -13.67 48.27 -28.06
N SER A 778 -12.66 49.15 -27.91
CA SER A 778 -12.52 50.05 -26.77
C SER A 778 -13.35 51.34 -26.87
N GLU A 779 -13.93 51.63 -28.03
CA GLU A 779 -14.73 52.84 -28.27
C GLU A 779 -16.23 52.56 -28.19
N THR A 780 -17.02 53.47 -27.61
CA THR A 780 -18.47 53.31 -27.53
C THR A 780 -19.13 53.80 -28.83
N PRO A 781 -19.79 52.94 -29.64
CA PRO A 781 -20.42 53.37 -30.88
C PRO A 781 -21.73 54.14 -30.63
N VAL A 782 -22.03 55.11 -31.50
CA VAL A 782 -23.29 55.85 -31.53
C VAL A 782 -24.23 55.19 -32.54
N LEU A 783 -25.07 54.27 -32.05
CA LEU A 783 -25.99 53.48 -32.87
C LEU A 783 -27.43 54.04 -32.97
N ASP A 784 -27.77 55.07 -32.19
CA ASP A 784 -29.06 55.76 -32.33
C ASP A 784 -28.95 56.86 -33.40
N TYR A 785 -29.62 56.65 -34.53
CA TYR A 785 -29.58 57.60 -35.65
C TYR A 785 -30.10 59.00 -35.29
N ARG A 786 -30.94 59.13 -34.26
CA ARG A 786 -31.46 60.43 -33.80
C ARG A 786 -30.37 61.23 -33.10
N ILE A 787 -29.54 60.56 -32.30
CA ILE A 787 -28.37 61.17 -31.65
C ILE A 787 -27.38 61.62 -32.73
N LEU A 788 -27.10 60.77 -33.73
CA LEU A 788 -26.24 61.18 -34.85
C LEU A 788 -26.80 62.39 -35.61
N HIS A 789 -28.11 62.42 -35.83
CA HIS A 789 -28.77 63.56 -36.48
C HIS A 789 -28.56 64.86 -35.69
N GLU A 790 -28.79 64.84 -34.38
CA GLU A 790 -28.56 65.99 -33.49
C GLU A 790 -27.08 66.42 -33.53
N MET A 791 -26.15 65.48 -33.39
CA MET A 791 -24.71 65.74 -33.42
C MET A 791 -24.24 66.38 -34.73
N ILE A 792 -24.82 65.99 -35.88
CA ILE A 792 -24.47 66.57 -37.18
C ILE A 792 -25.13 67.94 -37.36
N GLY A 793 -26.35 68.12 -36.84
CA GLY A 793 -27.08 69.39 -36.91
C GLY A 793 -26.51 70.51 -36.04
N GLU A 794 -25.79 70.18 -34.97
CA GLU A 794 -25.12 71.15 -34.09
C GLU A 794 -23.79 71.67 -34.65
N GLN A 795 -23.23 71.04 -35.68
CA GLN A 795 -21.97 71.46 -36.29
C GLN A 795 -22.14 72.74 -37.12
N GLU A 796 -21.17 73.66 -37.05
CA GLU A 796 -21.11 74.82 -37.95
C GLU A 796 -21.06 74.38 -39.43
N VAL A 797 -20.31 73.30 -39.69
CA VAL A 797 -20.26 72.61 -40.98
C VAL A 797 -20.41 71.12 -40.71
N SER A 798 -21.54 70.55 -41.13
CA SER A 798 -21.90 69.14 -40.94
C SER A 798 -21.00 68.19 -41.74
N ILE A 799 -19.97 67.63 -41.08
CA ILE A 799 -18.99 66.72 -41.68
C ILE A 799 -18.94 65.38 -40.93
N VAL A 800 -18.88 64.29 -41.68
CA VAL A 800 -18.57 62.94 -41.20
C VAL A 800 -17.31 62.45 -41.89
N ARG A 801 -16.37 61.90 -41.12
CA ARG A 801 -15.11 61.35 -41.62
C ARG A 801 -15.14 59.83 -41.58
N ARG A 802 -14.68 59.17 -42.66
CA ARG A 802 -14.47 57.72 -42.72
C ARG A 802 -12.98 57.45 -42.95
N VAL A 803 -12.37 56.67 -42.06
CA VAL A 803 -10.98 56.22 -42.17
C VAL A 803 -10.94 54.72 -42.45
N CYS A 804 -10.10 54.30 -43.39
CA CYS A 804 -9.92 52.91 -43.82
C CYS A 804 -8.44 52.70 -44.21
N PRO A 805 -7.53 52.48 -43.25
CA PRO A 805 -6.09 52.37 -43.53
C PRO A 805 -5.75 51.26 -44.53
N SER A 806 -6.53 50.16 -44.49
CA SER A 806 -6.40 48.99 -45.35
C SER A 806 -6.96 49.15 -46.77
N CYS A 807 -7.69 50.23 -47.06
CA CYS A 807 -8.24 50.46 -48.39
C CYS A 807 -7.11 50.57 -49.45
N SER A 808 -7.26 49.82 -50.55
CA SER A 808 -6.23 49.68 -51.60
C SER A 808 -5.97 50.98 -52.37
N ALA A 809 -7.00 51.80 -52.55
CA ALA A 809 -6.88 53.13 -53.15
C ALA A 809 -6.57 54.18 -52.07
N MET A 810 -5.48 54.93 -52.23
CA MET A 810 -5.08 56.01 -51.30
C MET A 810 -6.19 57.05 -51.08
N THR A 811 -7.00 57.34 -52.11
CA THR A 811 -8.11 58.30 -52.04
C THR A 811 -9.27 57.83 -51.16
N HIS A 812 -9.36 56.52 -50.86
CA HIS A 812 -10.44 55.93 -50.09
C HIS A 812 -10.04 55.60 -48.65
N ARG A 813 -8.78 55.87 -48.28
CA ARG A 813 -8.29 55.66 -46.91
C ARG A 813 -8.78 56.72 -45.94
N ASP A 814 -9.11 57.90 -46.42
CA ASP A 814 -9.68 58.99 -45.62
C ASP A 814 -10.67 59.78 -46.50
N ILE A 815 -11.94 59.76 -46.14
CA ILE A 815 -13.03 60.38 -46.91
C ILE A 815 -13.86 61.26 -45.99
N TYR A 816 -14.16 62.46 -46.44
CA TYR A 816 -14.99 63.42 -45.73
C TYR A 816 -16.33 63.58 -46.45
N TYR A 817 -17.41 63.18 -45.81
CA TYR A 817 -18.79 63.42 -46.23
C TYR A 817 -19.27 64.73 -45.61
N ARG A 818 -19.62 65.72 -46.43
CA ARG A 818 -20.22 66.98 -45.96
C ARG A 818 -21.67 67.07 -46.41
N ARG A 819 -22.59 67.37 -45.48
CA ARG A 819 -23.96 67.77 -45.85
C ARG A 819 -23.96 69.19 -46.43
N LEU A 820 -24.65 69.34 -47.55
CA LEU A 820 -24.91 70.63 -48.20
C LEU A 820 -26.29 71.17 -47.86
N THR A 821 -27.23 70.27 -47.51
CA THR A 821 -28.59 70.59 -47.09
C THR A 821 -28.88 70.03 -45.69
N PRO A 822 -29.78 70.66 -44.90
CA PRO A 822 -30.24 70.11 -43.63
C PRO A 822 -30.73 68.66 -43.79
N ILE A 823 -30.51 67.83 -42.77
CA ILE A 823 -30.97 66.44 -42.79
C ILE A 823 -32.50 66.41 -42.72
N PRO A 824 -33.22 65.78 -43.67
CA PRO A 824 -34.68 65.74 -43.63
C PRO A 824 -35.24 64.96 -42.43
N GLU A 825 -36.44 65.35 -41.99
CA GLU A 825 -37.14 64.65 -40.91
C GLU A 825 -37.43 63.19 -41.33
N GLY A 826 -37.00 62.23 -40.50
CA GLY A 826 -37.16 60.80 -40.78
C GLY A 826 -36.06 60.17 -41.65
N PHE A 827 -35.09 60.94 -42.15
CA PHE A 827 -33.94 60.40 -42.89
C PHE A 827 -32.92 59.77 -41.94
N ASN A 828 -32.60 58.49 -42.15
CA ASN A 828 -31.63 57.75 -41.35
C ASN A 828 -30.23 57.79 -41.99
N LEU A 829 -29.46 58.83 -41.67
CA LEU A 829 -28.11 58.99 -42.18
C LEU A 829 -27.16 57.89 -41.68
N LEU A 830 -27.35 57.37 -40.47
CA LEU A 830 -26.53 56.28 -39.93
C LEU A 830 -26.69 55.02 -40.78
N ASP A 831 -27.93 54.62 -41.07
CA ASP A 831 -28.21 53.48 -41.96
C ASP A 831 -27.71 53.72 -43.38
N THR A 832 -27.81 54.96 -43.88
CA THR A 832 -27.28 55.32 -45.20
C THR A 832 -25.76 55.11 -45.26
N LEU A 833 -25.04 55.50 -44.22
CA LEU A 833 -23.59 55.34 -44.14
C LEU A 833 -23.16 53.89 -43.91
N MET A 834 -23.91 53.11 -43.12
CA MET A 834 -23.51 51.75 -42.74
C MET A 834 -24.01 50.67 -43.71
N ASN A 835 -25.26 50.76 -44.15
CA ASN A 835 -25.98 49.62 -44.73
C ASN A 835 -26.65 49.91 -46.08
N ASN A 836 -27.16 51.12 -46.32
CA ASN A 836 -28.02 51.40 -47.47
C ASN A 836 -27.68 52.74 -48.14
N TRP A 837 -26.61 52.76 -48.94
CA TRP A 837 -26.12 53.94 -49.66
C TRP A 837 -27.03 54.34 -50.84
N PHE A 838 -28.13 55.03 -50.53
CA PHE A 838 -29.22 55.36 -51.45
C PHE A 838 -29.25 56.88 -51.75
N ASP A 839 -29.84 57.26 -52.88
CA ASP A 839 -29.93 58.66 -53.34
C ASP A 839 -31.26 59.36 -52.95
N THR A 840 -32.13 58.67 -52.23
CA THR A 840 -33.35 59.26 -51.66
C THR A 840 -32.97 60.16 -50.48
N ASP A 841 -33.22 61.47 -50.60
CA ASP A 841 -32.83 62.50 -49.61
C ASP A 841 -31.31 62.62 -49.35
N ASN A 842 -30.50 62.04 -50.25
CA ASN A 842 -29.05 61.95 -50.17
C ASN A 842 -28.40 61.92 -51.57
N LYS A 843 -28.61 62.96 -52.37
CA LYS A 843 -28.03 63.08 -53.71
C LYS A 843 -26.63 63.70 -53.70
N HIS A 844 -25.71 63.09 -54.45
CA HIS A 844 -24.34 63.58 -54.61
C HIS A 844 -24.30 64.97 -55.26
N ASN A 845 -23.49 65.86 -54.70
CA ASN A 845 -23.32 67.27 -55.06
C ASN A 845 -24.60 68.14 -55.01
N GLU A 846 -25.70 67.61 -54.50
CA GLU A 846 -26.96 68.32 -54.22
C GLU A 846 -27.22 68.37 -52.71
N ASP A 847 -27.35 67.21 -52.06
CA ASP A 847 -27.62 67.07 -50.62
C ASP A 847 -26.34 66.87 -49.80
N PHE A 848 -25.31 66.27 -50.41
CA PHE A 848 -24.00 66.07 -49.80
C PHE A 848 -22.88 66.13 -50.85
N ALA A 849 -21.64 66.31 -50.41
CA ALA A 849 -20.45 66.17 -51.26
C ALA A 849 -19.35 65.39 -50.53
N LEU A 850 -18.46 64.74 -51.29
CA LEU A 850 -17.32 64.00 -50.77
C LEU A 850 -16.00 64.72 -51.09
N TYR A 851 -15.03 64.56 -50.19
CA TYR A 851 -13.72 65.20 -50.30
C TYR A 851 -12.63 64.25 -49.79
N SER A 852 -11.43 64.43 -50.32
CA SER A 852 -10.23 63.70 -49.88
C SER A 852 -9.47 64.40 -48.76
N ASP A 853 -9.85 65.64 -48.40
CA ASP A 853 -9.20 66.45 -47.37
C ASP A 853 -10.24 67.20 -46.52
N HIS A 854 -9.95 67.36 -45.23
CA HIS A 854 -10.84 68.03 -44.29
C HIS A 854 -11.02 69.52 -44.59
N LEU A 855 -9.96 70.24 -44.96
CA LEU A 855 -10.03 71.65 -45.27
C LEU A 855 -10.82 71.89 -46.56
N ASP A 856 -10.66 71.01 -47.55
CA ASP A 856 -11.46 71.01 -48.77
C ASP A 856 -12.94 70.77 -48.46
N ALA A 857 -13.24 69.80 -47.58
CA ALA A 857 -14.59 69.59 -47.08
C ALA A 857 -15.12 70.83 -46.35
N TYR A 858 -14.35 71.49 -45.50
CA TYR A 858 -14.77 72.68 -44.75
C TYR A 858 -15.00 73.91 -45.63
N LEU A 859 -14.13 74.14 -46.63
CA LEU A 859 -14.22 75.28 -47.55
C LEU A 859 -15.13 75.03 -48.76
N ASP A 860 -15.59 73.79 -48.95
CA ASP A 860 -16.39 73.37 -50.09
C ASP A 860 -15.67 73.55 -51.44
N ILE A 861 -14.45 73.05 -51.53
CA ILE A 861 -13.62 73.07 -52.75
C ILE A 861 -13.17 71.66 -53.12
N ASN A 862 -12.88 71.39 -54.39
CA ASN A 862 -12.40 70.08 -54.87
C ASN A 862 -13.31 68.89 -54.53
N ARG A 863 -14.64 69.07 -54.68
CA ARG A 863 -15.62 67.99 -54.51
C ARG A 863 -15.29 66.81 -55.42
N TRP A 864 -15.53 65.60 -54.93
CA TRP A 864 -15.52 64.42 -55.77
C TRP A 864 -16.54 64.53 -56.90
N THR A 865 -16.22 63.95 -58.06
CA THR A 865 -17.04 64.12 -59.28
C THR A 865 -18.01 62.97 -59.52
N PHE A 866 -17.80 61.81 -58.89
CA PHE A 866 -18.61 60.61 -59.15
C PHE A 866 -19.05 59.88 -57.88
N CYS A 867 -20.30 59.42 -57.88
CA CYS A 867 -20.87 58.47 -56.93
C CYS A 867 -21.97 57.64 -57.58
N ASN A 868 -22.09 56.37 -57.18
CA ASN A 868 -23.24 55.52 -57.46
C ASN A 868 -24.03 55.16 -56.19
N PHE A 869 -25.25 54.66 -56.36
CA PHE A 869 -26.26 54.50 -55.29
C PHE A 869 -27.19 53.29 -55.52
N ASN A 870 -28.08 53.05 -54.55
CA ASN A 870 -29.30 52.22 -54.64
C ASN A 870 -29.05 50.71 -54.79
N ASP A 871 -28.14 50.18 -53.96
CA ASP A 871 -27.91 48.73 -53.81
C ASP A 871 -28.09 48.34 -52.34
N SER A 872 -29.09 47.49 -52.07
CA SER A 872 -29.47 47.12 -50.71
C SER A 872 -28.32 46.40 -49.98
N ASN A 873 -28.14 46.68 -48.69
CA ASN A 873 -27.07 46.11 -47.86
C ASN A 873 -25.64 46.51 -48.29
N ILE A 874 -25.48 47.60 -49.03
CA ILE A 874 -24.18 48.23 -49.31
C ILE A 874 -24.17 49.64 -48.75
N GLY A 875 -23.29 49.90 -47.78
CA GLY A 875 -23.07 51.21 -47.16
C GLY A 875 -22.12 52.14 -47.92
N PHE A 876 -21.86 53.29 -47.32
CA PHE A 876 -20.95 54.33 -47.83
C PHE A 876 -19.50 53.81 -47.96
N PRO A 877 -18.75 54.14 -49.03
CA PRO A 877 -19.10 55.00 -50.16
C PRO A 877 -19.50 54.26 -51.45
N ARG A 878 -19.66 52.92 -51.43
CA ARG A 878 -19.76 52.09 -52.65
C ARG A 878 -18.72 52.50 -53.71
N ASP A 879 -19.14 52.78 -54.95
CA ASP A 879 -18.27 53.23 -56.04
C ASP A 879 -18.41 54.75 -56.19
N CYS A 880 -17.74 55.47 -55.30
CA CYS A 880 -17.54 56.92 -55.41
C CYS A 880 -16.07 57.22 -55.73
N GLY A 881 -15.77 58.37 -56.33
CA GLY A 881 -14.41 58.77 -56.59
C GLY A 881 -14.25 60.25 -56.97
N PRO A 882 -13.05 60.83 -56.75
CA PRO A 882 -12.73 62.21 -57.08
C PRO A 882 -12.89 62.53 -58.57
#